data_AF-A0A9P1G2E4-F1
#
_entry.id   AF-A0A9P1G2E4-F1
#
_cell.length_a   1.000
_cell.length_b   1.000
_cell.length_c   1.000
_cell.angle_alpha   90.00
_cell.angle_beta   90.00
_cell.angle_gamma   90.00
#
_symmetry.space_group_name_H-M   'P 1'
#
loop_
_entity.id
_entity.type
_entity.pdbx_description
1 polymer ?
#
loop_
_entity_poly.entity_id
_entity_poly.type
_entity_poly.pdbx_seq_one_letter_code
_entity_poly.pdbx_strand_id
1 'polypeptide(L)'
;MKSCREISKPLEVIDDLFAPYADSYNTGLAGTLPPREWREKAHFIRFLQLQDEDNFRHIPCLNDLNEEELESVAHQSLVRYRCMVQDVLEPEVFSSLLVQTDSYGKAKLLTTKYREICSAENVSDLGNQGLGTRGVYYCVPMPGESVWAHAPGRSSVLTAKSVEPETCERPPKQRRGAGGTKILCSDIDPCDQLAESAEPQALCSFKSSKFSAGFVSCVVKLYDADEEILRLCETVEILGVFCMDCNQPPADLCDEGDNLPRLHGLFVRKLPFFHPMLPFSPRWLSEGRLVCTVQRRFASSAIGKLRGLAIKSLQKCLAGDVLAAEYILALSVARVYGNNGNRSLGHWSLNISGWPEDLSVAALVEAISNLLPRVVHLPVTAQSLSTEQWKPRKDFEANRLQTGQLQLAPGTLLILDETNMEVGKLDEAGVKALRAIQALDSEQMLLIDFDRYEVQIPLEVNCLYVSNKSSMLKNADILLPLRPQLNNVDYPETSAGSLEALRFLLGLVSHRTQPLHLQQIMGAFSEDFAHMRDEFRDMHLGQHTLHVWVALARACCYTHGEEEMTLQRVADVALKVKYRRRSERRVQANGPQRVRFDAFRRLHDRDAEQSLLDAADAERTRSTIQEAISAKDKALLEKAYELREESRMEEENAQGMASSFAATLQQFSGQAEGASSCKGLACGGLACGGNGFCDESSQEGARCRCKAGYEGTGFVCNPAVSFVEHPLISEAPGSKAPQVADLHVTSLRDNAVAVLFRDASRQNRGFLVIGVAQDNGMRWSAPALLSSSAVFGPVLAELDSDLAIAYRTDDRGGDGVLLAARRDAENRIQLGPPRVFTHYQAQSMSLIALPQSRVVVLFAEHQPNKVAPGKWEHFGTSLLADILPDERLGGQMVPRVLGKYHFAQGAVSRISAAPLSSKLFAIAYRQGRSQNMEKVDDKSPSREASVSLAELWGSELVFTTKSLSLEPQKEQIWARSVAGLGDG
;
A
#
# COMPACT_ATOMS: atom_id res chain seq x y z
N MET A 1 3.87 -1.20 -33.60
CA MET A 1 2.79 -2.21 -33.44
C MET A 1 1.57 -1.78 -34.22
N LYS A 2 0.86 -2.70 -34.88
CA LYS A 2 -0.43 -2.40 -35.52
C LYS A 2 -1.40 -1.92 -34.43
N SER A 3 -2.12 -0.81 -34.66
CA SER A 3 -3.11 -0.25 -33.75
C SER A 3 -4.05 -1.34 -33.24
N CYS A 4 -3.91 -1.73 -31.97
CA CYS A 4 -4.76 -2.74 -31.37
C CYS A 4 -6.13 -2.12 -31.06
N ARG A 5 -7.20 -2.92 -31.18
CA ARG A 5 -8.57 -2.44 -30.99
C ARG A 5 -8.81 -1.93 -29.57
N GLU A 6 -8.14 -2.53 -28.59
CA GLU A 6 -8.16 -2.17 -27.18
C GLU A 6 -7.60 -0.76 -26.92
N ILE A 7 -6.67 -0.28 -27.76
CA ILE A 7 -6.11 1.07 -27.63
C ILE A 7 -6.91 2.07 -28.44
N SER A 8 -7.22 1.74 -29.70
CA SER A 8 -7.89 2.67 -30.62
C SER A 8 -9.40 2.79 -30.37
N LYS A 9 -10.05 1.71 -29.91
CA LYS A 9 -11.51 1.58 -29.74
C LYS A 9 -11.86 0.75 -28.48
N PRO A 10 -11.36 1.12 -27.28
CA PRO A 10 -11.62 0.40 -26.02
C PRO A 10 -13.11 0.23 -25.72
N LEU A 11 -13.94 1.20 -26.08
CA LEU A 11 -15.38 1.18 -25.80
C LEU A 11 -16.11 0.07 -26.56
N GLU A 12 -15.75 -0.21 -27.81
CA GLU A 12 -16.32 -1.33 -28.56
C GLU A 12 -15.95 -2.68 -27.92
N VAL A 13 -14.75 -2.80 -27.35
CA VAL A 13 -14.33 -4.01 -26.62
C VAL A 13 -15.12 -4.16 -25.33
N ILE A 14 -15.37 -3.06 -24.61
CA ILE A 14 -16.21 -3.06 -23.40
C ILE A 14 -17.64 -3.51 -23.74
N ASP A 15 -18.19 -3.04 -24.87
CA ASP A 15 -19.53 -3.43 -25.32
C ASP A 15 -19.60 -4.91 -25.72
N ASP A 16 -18.58 -5.43 -26.42
CA ASP A 16 -18.49 -6.84 -26.77
C ASP A 16 -18.41 -7.75 -25.54
N LEU A 17 -17.67 -7.32 -24.50
CA LEU A 17 -17.57 -8.04 -23.23
C LEU A 17 -18.89 -7.98 -22.43
N PHE A 18 -19.68 -6.92 -22.60
CA PHE A 18 -20.97 -6.74 -21.94
C PHE A 18 -22.12 -7.48 -22.65
N ALA A 19 -22.04 -7.69 -23.97
CA ALA A 19 -23.10 -8.28 -24.80
C ALA A 19 -23.73 -9.59 -24.25
N PRO A 20 -22.98 -10.58 -23.71
CA PRO A 20 -23.55 -11.81 -23.15
C PRO A 20 -24.51 -11.56 -21.97
N TYR A 21 -24.24 -10.53 -21.18
CA TYR A 21 -25.09 -10.13 -20.05
C TYR A 21 -26.35 -9.41 -20.54
N ALA A 22 -26.22 -8.59 -21.59
CA ALA A 22 -27.35 -7.92 -22.20
C ALA A 22 -28.34 -8.89 -22.88
N ASP A 23 -27.84 -9.96 -23.51
CA ASP A 23 -28.68 -10.97 -24.16
C ASP A 23 -29.42 -11.86 -23.16
N SER A 24 -28.82 -12.12 -21.99
CA SER A 24 -29.43 -12.92 -20.93
C SER A 24 -30.72 -12.28 -20.40
N TYR A 25 -30.76 -10.95 -20.29
CA TYR A 25 -31.95 -10.18 -19.88
C TYR A 25 -33.17 -10.43 -20.80
N ASN A 26 -32.93 -10.66 -22.10
CA ASN A 26 -34.00 -10.87 -23.08
C ASN A 26 -34.61 -12.27 -23.08
N THR A 27 -33.97 -13.25 -22.44
CA THR A 27 -34.37 -14.66 -22.54
C THR A 27 -35.32 -15.14 -21.45
N GLY A 28 -35.76 -14.26 -20.54
CA GLY A 28 -36.74 -14.58 -19.50
C GLY A 28 -36.22 -15.52 -18.39
N LEU A 29 -34.95 -15.91 -18.43
CA LEU A 29 -34.26 -16.62 -17.36
C LEU A 29 -33.74 -15.61 -16.34
N ALA A 30 -34.63 -15.24 -15.41
CA ALA A 30 -34.44 -14.35 -14.26
C ALA A 30 -34.12 -12.87 -14.59
N GLY A 31 -34.98 -11.97 -14.11
CA GLY A 31 -34.78 -10.52 -14.13
C GLY A 31 -33.67 -10.03 -13.19
N THR A 32 -32.52 -10.70 -13.19
CA THR A 32 -31.30 -10.30 -12.48
C THR A 32 -30.46 -9.40 -13.38
N LEU A 33 -30.14 -8.20 -12.89
CA LEU A 33 -29.26 -7.25 -13.56
C LEU A 33 -27.84 -7.80 -13.68
N PRO A 34 -27.05 -7.32 -14.67
CA PRO A 34 -25.63 -7.64 -14.77
C PRO A 34 -24.87 -7.27 -13.48
N PRO A 35 -23.77 -7.98 -13.15
CA PRO A 35 -22.87 -7.52 -12.09
C PRO A 35 -22.26 -6.15 -12.44
N ARG A 36 -21.90 -5.36 -11.42
CA ARG A 36 -21.27 -4.04 -11.61
C ARG A 36 -19.95 -4.11 -12.37
N GLU A 37 -19.21 -5.20 -12.19
CA GLU A 37 -18.00 -5.53 -12.96
C GLU A 37 -18.21 -6.85 -13.71
N TRP A 38 -17.83 -6.89 -14.99
CA TRP A 38 -17.98 -8.05 -15.88
C TRP A 38 -16.64 -8.51 -16.47
N ARG A 39 -15.57 -8.33 -15.68
CA ARG A 39 -14.18 -8.70 -16.00
C ARG A 39 -13.55 -7.88 -17.12
N GLU A 40 -14.11 -6.71 -17.41
CA GLU A 40 -13.58 -5.77 -18.39
C GLU A 40 -12.17 -5.30 -18.01
N LYS A 41 -11.94 -4.89 -16.76
CA LYS A 41 -10.60 -4.50 -16.27
C LYS A 41 -9.58 -5.63 -16.43
N ALA A 42 -9.97 -6.86 -16.06
CA ALA A 42 -9.12 -8.04 -16.17
C ALA A 42 -8.74 -8.39 -17.63
N HIS A 43 -9.64 -8.12 -18.59
CA HIS A 43 -9.37 -8.29 -20.01
C HIS A 43 -8.23 -7.36 -20.47
N PHE A 44 -8.34 -6.05 -20.21
CA PHE A 44 -7.31 -5.08 -20.61
C PHE A 44 -5.95 -5.39 -19.96
N ILE A 45 -5.92 -5.74 -18.68
CA ILE A 45 -4.69 -6.13 -17.97
C ILE A 45 -4.01 -7.33 -18.64
N ARG A 46 -4.79 -8.37 -18.97
CA ARG A 46 -4.27 -9.60 -19.57
C ARG A 46 -3.83 -9.39 -21.01
N PHE A 47 -4.64 -8.67 -21.79
CA PHE A 47 -4.45 -8.51 -23.23
C PHE A 47 -3.30 -7.57 -23.55
N LEU A 48 -3.27 -6.39 -22.90
CA LEU A 48 -2.19 -5.41 -23.07
C LEU A 48 -0.94 -5.77 -22.26
N GLN A 49 -1.01 -6.84 -21.45
CA GLN A 49 0.08 -7.30 -20.59
C GLN A 49 0.62 -6.15 -19.75
N LEU A 50 -0.25 -5.39 -19.08
CA LEU A 50 0.11 -4.17 -18.33
C LEU A 50 1.10 -4.39 -17.17
N GLN A 51 1.47 -5.64 -16.90
CA GLN A 51 2.55 -6.00 -15.95
C GLN A 51 3.95 -5.80 -16.55
N ASP A 52 4.05 -5.69 -17.88
CA ASP A 52 5.27 -5.40 -18.63
C ASP A 52 5.35 -3.88 -18.91
N GLU A 53 6.39 -3.23 -18.39
CA GLU A 53 6.59 -1.79 -18.50
C GLU A 53 6.82 -1.32 -19.94
N ASP A 54 7.40 -2.16 -20.80
CA ASP A 54 7.63 -1.78 -22.20
C ASP A 54 6.29 -1.74 -22.96
N ASN A 55 5.42 -2.72 -22.73
CA ASN A 55 4.06 -2.72 -23.27
C ASN A 55 3.24 -1.56 -22.72
N PHE A 56 3.37 -1.26 -21.43
CA PHE A 56 2.69 -0.14 -20.80
C PHE A 56 3.12 1.20 -21.41
N ARG A 57 4.43 1.41 -21.63
CA ARG A 57 5.00 2.62 -22.26
C ARG A 57 4.55 2.83 -23.71
N HIS A 58 4.17 1.78 -24.42
CA HIS A 58 3.65 1.90 -25.79
C HIS A 58 2.25 2.53 -25.89
N ILE A 59 1.51 2.61 -24.78
CA ILE A 59 0.21 3.29 -24.76
C ILE A 59 0.44 4.81 -24.76
N PRO A 60 -0.28 5.62 -25.57
CA PRO A 60 -0.11 7.07 -25.62
C PRO A 60 -0.27 7.72 -24.24
N CYS A 61 0.52 8.73 -23.93
CA CYS A 61 0.50 9.43 -22.64
C CYS A 61 0.11 10.89 -22.84
N LEU A 62 -0.88 11.38 -22.10
CA LEU A 62 -1.33 12.78 -22.19
C LEU A 62 -0.24 13.78 -21.76
N ASN A 63 0.68 13.36 -20.89
CA ASN A 63 1.80 14.21 -20.45
C ASN A 63 2.82 14.52 -21.55
N ASP A 64 2.83 13.75 -22.63
CA ASP A 64 3.82 13.91 -23.70
C ASP A 64 3.29 14.82 -24.84
N LEU A 65 2.05 15.32 -24.71
CA LEU A 65 1.35 16.08 -25.74
C LEU A 65 1.28 17.57 -25.38
N ASN A 66 1.43 18.42 -26.39
CA ASN A 66 1.04 19.83 -26.30
C ASN A 66 -0.46 20.02 -26.53
N GLU A 67 -0.97 21.24 -26.30
CA GLU A 67 -2.36 21.62 -26.57
C GLU A 67 -2.83 21.28 -28.00
N GLU A 68 -2.02 21.60 -29.03
CA GLU A 68 -2.34 21.26 -30.42
C GLU A 68 -2.36 19.74 -30.69
N GLU A 69 -1.48 18.99 -30.01
CA GLU A 69 -1.40 17.53 -30.16
C GLU A 69 -2.53 16.83 -29.39
N LEU A 70 -3.04 17.45 -28.32
CA LEU A 70 -4.18 16.96 -27.56
C LEU A 70 -5.45 16.90 -28.43
N GLU A 71 -5.69 17.90 -29.27
CA GLU A 71 -6.82 17.91 -30.22
C GLU A 71 -6.70 16.77 -31.25
N SER A 72 -5.48 16.30 -31.53
CA SER A 72 -5.22 15.19 -32.45
C SER A 72 -5.43 13.81 -31.82
N VAL A 73 -5.55 13.73 -30.48
CA VAL A 73 -5.82 12.46 -29.79
C VAL A 73 -7.22 11.99 -30.16
N ALA A 74 -7.30 10.75 -30.66
CA ALA A 74 -8.57 10.16 -31.05
C ALA A 74 -9.55 10.13 -29.86
N HIS A 75 -10.73 10.72 -30.05
CA HIS A 75 -11.83 10.62 -29.09
C HIS A 75 -12.17 9.15 -28.79
N GLN A 76 -12.42 8.83 -27.52
CA GLN A 76 -12.69 7.47 -27.02
C GLN A 76 -11.54 6.46 -27.20
N SER A 77 -10.31 6.93 -27.39
CA SER A 77 -9.12 6.07 -27.36
C SER A 77 -8.59 5.86 -25.94
N LEU A 78 -7.77 4.82 -25.76
CA LEU A 78 -7.13 4.50 -24.50
C LEU A 78 -5.81 5.26 -24.37
N VAL A 79 -5.68 6.04 -23.29
CA VAL A 79 -4.48 6.84 -22.99
C VAL A 79 -4.04 6.66 -21.54
N ARG A 80 -2.77 6.93 -21.28
CA ARG A 80 -2.20 7.06 -19.94
C ARG A 80 -2.13 8.53 -19.54
N TYR A 81 -2.26 8.79 -18.24
CA TYR A 81 -2.07 10.10 -17.67
C TYR A 81 -1.39 9.99 -16.32
N ARG A 82 -0.20 10.57 -16.22
CA ARG A 82 0.59 10.69 -15.00
C ARG A 82 0.29 12.04 -14.36
N CYS A 83 -0.29 12.03 -13.18
CA CYS A 83 -0.83 13.24 -12.58
C CYS A 83 -0.76 13.24 -11.06
N MET A 84 -1.07 14.39 -10.47
CA MET A 84 -1.37 14.56 -9.06
C MET A 84 -2.85 14.92 -8.91
N VAL A 85 -3.51 14.36 -7.90
CA VAL A 85 -4.89 14.72 -7.54
C VAL A 85 -4.87 16.07 -6.85
N GLN A 86 -5.48 17.07 -7.47
CA GLN A 86 -5.55 18.42 -6.95
C GLN A 86 -6.87 18.69 -6.23
N ASP A 87 -7.97 18.10 -6.69
CA ASP A 87 -9.27 18.18 -6.01
C ASP A 87 -9.98 16.83 -6.05
N VAL A 88 -10.72 16.52 -4.98
CA VAL A 88 -11.61 15.37 -4.89
C VAL A 88 -13.02 15.93 -4.87
N LEU A 89 -13.74 15.75 -5.98
CA LEU A 89 -15.08 16.27 -6.17
C LEU A 89 -16.12 15.27 -5.62
N GLU A 90 -17.35 15.74 -5.45
CA GLU A 90 -18.46 14.88 -5.02
C GLU A 90 -18.69 13.74 -6.04
N PRO A 91 -18.95 12.51 -5.58
CA PRO A 91 -19.27 11.40 -6.47
C PRO A 91 -20.48 11.70 -7.35
N GLU A 92 -20.36 11.41 -8.65
CA GLU A 92 -21.45 11.56 -9.61
C GLU A 92 -22.33 10.31 -9.62
N VAL A 93 -23.65 10.48 -9.51
CA VAL A 93 -24.63 9.44 -9.83
C VAL A 93 -24.92 9.49 -11.32
N PHE A 94 -24.82 8.35 -12.02
CA PHE A 94 -25.05 8.27 -13.45
C PHE A 94 -25.87 7.03 -13.83
N SER A 95 -26.56 7.07 -14.97
CA SER A 95 -27.31 5.92 -15.49
C SER A 95 -26.36 4.85 -16.06
N SER A 96 -25.83 3.99 -15.20
CA SER A 96 -24.87 2.93 -15.57
C SER A 96 -25.40 1.91 -16.57
N LEU A 97 -26.71 1.65 -16.52
CA LEU A 97 -27.43 0.75 -17.39
C LEU A 97 -28.65 1.45 -18.00
N LEU A 98 -28.83 1.25 -19.30
CA LEU A 98 -29.95 1.78 -20.06
C LEU A 98 -30.62 0.67 -20.86
N VAL A 99 -31.89 0.85 -21.22
CA VAL A 99 -32.61 -0.05 -22.13
C VAL A 99 -32.78 0.62 -23.48
N GLN A 100 -32.21 0.04 -24.53
CA GLN A 100 -32.49 0.42 -25.89
C GLN A 100 -33.62 -0.44 -26.45
N THR A 101 -34.62 0.20 -27.06
CA THR A 101 -35.73 -0.50 -27.74
C THR A 101 -35.55 -0.41 -29.23
N ASP A 102 -35.51 -1.56 -29.91
CA ASP A 102 -35.44 -1.60 -31.37
C ASP A 102 -36.79 -1.24 -32.02
N SER A 103 -36.78 -1.05 -33.35
CA SER A 103 -37.98 -0.73 -34.15
C SER A 103 -39.07 -1.80 -34.09
N TYR A 104 -38.74 -3.00 -33.61
CA TYR A 104 -39.62 -4.16 -33.50
C TYR A 104 -40.11 -4.39 -32.05
N GLY A 105 -39.77 -3.50 -31.11
CA GLY A 105 -40.16 -3.56 -29.71
C GLY A 105 -39.30 -4.47 -28.82
N LYS A 106 -38.16 -4.96 -29.31
CA LYS A 106 -37.21 -5.75 -28.52
C LYS A 106 -36.33 -4.82 -27.70
N ALA A 107 -36.36 -5.00 -26.38
CA ALA A 107 -35.47 -4.31 -25.44
C ALA A 107 -34.06 -4.91 -25.50
N LYS A 108 -33.03 -4.12 -25.25
CA LYS A 108 -31.64 -4.57 -25.07
C LYS A 108 -30.98 -3.71 -24.01
N LEU A 109 -30.31 -4.33 -23.04
CA LEU A 109 -29.50 -3.59 -22.07
C LEU A 109 -28.23 -3.02 -22.72
N LEU A 110 -27.92 -1.78 -22.40
CA LEU A 110 -26.70 -1.07 -22.74
C LEU A 110 -26.00 -0.60 -21.46
N THR A 111 -24.68 -0.52 -21.48
CA THR A 111 -23.90 0.11 -20.42
C THR A 111 -23.37 1.47 -20.86
N THR A 112 -23.37 2.44 -19.94
CA THR A 112 -22.75 3.76 -20.14
C THR A 112 -21.43 3.89 -19.38
N LYS A 113 -20.95 2.80 -18.77
CA LYS A 113 -19.69 2.80 -18.03
C LYS A 113 -18.55 3.21 -18.95
N TYR A 114 -17.62 4.00 -18.42
CA TYR A 114 -16.51 4.61 -19.17
C TYR A 114 -16.91 5.55 -20.31
N ARG A 115 -18.14 6.09 -20.30
CA ARG A 115 -18.63 7.07 -21.27
C ARG A 115 -19.10 8.34 -20.57
N GLU A 116 -18.96 9.44 -21.29
CA GLU A 116 -19.54 10.72 -20.90
C GLU A 116 -20.93 10.93 -21.51
N ILE A 117 -21.11 10.54 -22.78
CA ILE A 117 -22.37 10.67 -23.52
C ILE A 117 -22.74 9.30 -24.11
N CYS A 118 -24.02 8.93 -24.00
CA CYS A 118 -24.58 7.78 -24.70
C CYS A 118 -25.13 8.23 -26.07
N SER A 119 -24.60 7.68 -27.17
CA SER A 119 -25.02 8.02 -28.53
C SER A 119 -26.15 7.12 -29.07
N ALA A 120 -26.69 6.21 -28.26
CA ALA A 120 -27.72 5.28 -28.69
C ALA A 120 -29.10 5.95 -28.78
N GLU A 121 -29.83 5.66 -29.86
CA GLU A 121 -31.21 6.13 -30.09
C GLU A 121 -32.24 5.18 -29.45
N ASN A 122 -33.43 5.71 -29.11
CA ASN A 122 -34.55 4.99 -28.48
C ASN A 122 -34.21 4.31 -27.14
N VAL A 123 -33.62 5.09 -26.24
CA VAL A 123 -33.11 4.62 -24.95
C VAL A 123 -33.98 5.11 -23.80
N SER A 124 -34.24 4.24 -22.82
CA SER A 124 -34.98 4.54 -21.59
C SER A 124 -34.20 4.09 -20.35
N ASP A 125 -34.28 4.87 -19.26
CA ASP A 125 -33.68 4.51 -17.97
C ASP A 125 -34.40 3.33 -17.29
N LEU A 126 -33.65 2.53 -16.52
CA LEU A 126 -34.20 1.50 -15.62
C LEU A 126 -34.63 2.06 -14.25
N GLY A 127 -34.70 3.39 -14.09
CA GLY A 127 -34.86 4.05 -12.80
C GLY A 127 -33.70 3.71 -11.84
N ASN A 128 -33.98 3.67 -10.54
CA ASN A 128 -32.96 3.49 -9.49
C ASN A 128 -32.11 2.22 -9.65
N GLN A 129 -32.63 1.19 -10.31
CA GLN A 129 -31.93 -0.08 -10.51
C GLN A 129 -30.82 0.01 -11.58
N GLY A 130 -30.89 0.98 -12.49
CA GLY A 130 -29.87 1.22 -13.51
C GLY A 130 -28.82 2.26 -13.11
N LEU A 131 -28.94 2.87 -11.94
CA LEU A 131 -28.01 3.90 -11.48
C LEU A 131 -26.72 3.29 -10.92
N GLY A 132 -25.60 3.95 -11.21
CA GLY A 132 -24.29 3.70 -10.64
C GLY A 132 -23.70 4.99 -10.08
N THR A 133 -22.63 4.84 -9.31
CA THR A 133 -21.87 5.93 -8.72
C THR A 133 -20.44 5.90 -9.28
N ARG A 134 -19.82 7.07 -9.44
CA ARG A 134 -18.44 7.20 -9.91
C ARG A 134 -17.75 8.37 -9.22
N GLY A 135 -16.48 8.17 -8.88
CA GLY A 135 -15.67 9.19 -8.23
C GLY A 135 -15.13 10.14 -9.26
N VAL A 136 -15.10 11.44 -8.92
CA VAL A 136 -14.64 12.49 -9.83
C VAL A 136 -13.48 13.23 -9.20
N TYR A 137 -12.39 13.32 -9.95
CA TYR A 137 -11.13 13.87 -9.47
C TYR A 137 -10.64 14.93 -10.45
N TYR A 138 -10.23 16.09 -9.92
CA TYR A 138 -9.52 17.08 -10.71
C TYR A 138 -8.03 16.79 -10.61
N CYS A 139 -7.43 16.40 -11.73
CA CYS A 139 -6.05 15.98 -11.79
C CYS A 139 -5.23 16.96 -12.62
N VAL A 140 -4.02 17.23 -12.12
CA VAL A 140 -3.05 18.10 -12.80
C VAL A 140 -1.77 17.33 -13.08
N PRO A 141 -1.00 17.73 -14.10
CA PRO A 141 0.38 17.28 -14.26
C PRO A 141 1.17 17.47 -12.96
N MET A 142 2.11 16.58 -12.65
CA MET A 142 2.85 16.65 -11.38
C MET A 142 3.57 18.02 -11.26
N PRO A 143 3.26 18.83 -10.23
CA PRO A 143 3.86 20.14 -10.07
C PRO A 143 5.38 20.06 -9.92
N GLY A 144 6.09 20.91 -10.66
CA GLY A 144 7.55 21.02 -10.58
C GLY A 144 8.31 19.85 -11.23
N GLU A 145 7.69 19.04 -12.10
CA GLU A 145 8.42 18.03 -12.88
C GLU A 145 9.54 18.67 -13.72
N SER A 146 10.75 18.11 -13.61
CA SER A 146 11.91 18.55 -14.38
C SER A 146 11.78 18.12 -15.84
N VAL A 147 12.36 18.88 -16.77
CA VAL A 147 12.26 18.63 -18.22
C VAL A 147 12.67 17.20 -18.61
N TRP A 148 13.74 16.68 -18.00
CA TRP A 148 14.23 15.33 -18.28
C TRP A 148 13.34 14.21 -17.70
N ALA A 149 12.46 14.53 -16.75
CA ALA A 149 11.57 13.58 -16.09
C ALA A 149 10.30 13.29 -16.91
N HIS A 150 10.01 14.12 -17.92
CA HIS A 150 9.09 13.76 -18.99
C HIS A 150 9.67 12.60 -19.81
N ALA A 151 8.83 11.81 -20.46
CA ALA A 151 9.31 10.66 -21.23
C ALA A 151 10.34 11.12 -22.27
N PRO A 152 11.36 10.29 -22.60
CA PRO A 152 12.39 10.62 -23.58
C PRO A 152 11.79 10.72 -24.98
N GLY A 153 11.20 11.88 -25.28
CA GLY A 153 10.75 12.34 -26.59
C GLY A 153 11.11 13.81 -26.84
N ARG A 154 11.55 14.54 -25.81
CA ARG A 154 11.99 15.95 -25.91
C ARG A 154 13.37 16.15 -25.28
N SER A 155 14.42 15.71 -25.97
CA SER A 155 15.74 16.29 -25.79
C SER A 155 16.24 16.74 -27.15
N SER A 156 16.24 18.07 -27.35
CA SER A 156 17.00 18.82 -28.34
C SER A 156 17.24 18.15 -29.71
N VAL A 157 16.35 18.41 -30.67
CA VAL A 157 16.75 18.55 -32.08
C VAL A 157 16.38 19.96 -32.52
N LEU A 158 17.11 20.94 -31.97
CA LEU A 158 17.36 22.15 -32.74
C LEU A 158 18.44 21.80 -33.76
N THR A 159 18.13 22.06 -35.03
CA THR A 159 18.97 21.90 -36.24
C THR A 159 19.05 20.48 -36.84
N ALA A 160 18.24 20.20 -37.88
CA ALA A 160 18.71 20.12 -39.27
C ALA A 160 17.71 19.41 -40.22
N LYS A 161 17.32 20.16 -41.26
CA LYS A 161 16.95 19.75 -42.62
C LYS A 161 15.70 18.89 -42.86
N SER A 162 14.70 19.61 -43.40
CA SER A 162 13.70 19.20 -44.39
C SER A 162 14.13 18.06 -45.33
N VAL A 163 13.28 17.03 -45.41
CA VAL A 163 13.21 16.10 -46.55
C VAL A 163 11.75 16.07 -47.01
N GLU A 164 11.52 16.60 -48.20
CA GLU A 164 10.23 16.56 -48.91
C GLU A 164 9.87 15.12 -49.31
N PRO A 165 8.58 14.75 -49.35
CA PRO A 165 8.13 13.57 -50.07
C PRO A 165 7.72 13.91 -51.50
N GLU A 166 8.44 13.33 -52.46
CA GLU A 166 8.08 13.29 -53.88
C GLU A 166 6.79 12.47 -54.12
N THR A 167 5.83 13.14 -54.77
CA THR A 167 4.86 12.69 -55.80
C THR A 167 4.45 11.22 -55.93
N CYS A 168 3.13 10.98 -56.01
CA CYS A 168 2.42 10.41 -57.18
C CYS A 168 0.90 10.31 -56.89
N GLU A 169 0.07 11.20 -57.45
CA GLU A 169 -0.82 10.99 -58.61
C GLU A 169 -2.30 10.77 -58.22
N ARG A 170 -3.17 11.69 -58.68
CA ARG A 170 -4.65 11.58 -58.69
C ARG A 170 -5.10 10.76 -59.92
N PRO A 171 -6.39 10.38 -60.11
CA PRO A 171 -7.35 11.30 -60.74
C PRO A 171 -8.84 11.06 -60.26
N PRO A 172 -9.92 11.59 -60.87
CA PRO A 172 -10.82 12.55 -60.21
C PRO A 172 -12.31 12.14 -60.23
N LYS A 173 -13.18 12.66 -59.34
CA LYS A 173 -14.64 12.77 -59.64
C LYS A 173 -15.29 14.03 -59.07
N GLN A 174 -16.26 14.50 -59.84
CA GLN A 174 -16.76 15.85 -60.00
C GLN A 174 -17.76 16.34 -58.94
N ARG A 175 -17.80 17.68 -58.85
CA ARG A 175 -18.74 18.56 -58.13
C ARG A 175 -20.21 18.43 -58.55
N ARG A 176 -21.10 18.74 -57.60
CA ARG A 176 -22.28 19.64 -57.73
C ARG A 176 -22.32 20.44 -56.41
N GLY A 177 -22.10 21.77 -56.35
CA GLY A 177 -23.02 22.86 -56.72
C GLY A 177 -24.18 22.89 -55.70
N ALA A 178 -24.46 23.89 -54.86
CA ALA A 178 -24.29 25.35 -54.83
C ALA A 178 -24.37 25.80 -53.33
N GLY A 179 -24.10 27.03 -52.90
CA GLY A 179 -23.74 28.28 -53.55
C GLY A 179 -23.70 29.40 -52.50
N GLY A 180 -22.80 30.38 -52.73
CA GLY A 180 -22.79 31.73 -52.14
C GLY A 180 -22.54 31.86 -50.62
N THR A 181 -21.84 32.87 -50.11
CA THR A 181 -21.36 34.15 -50.65
C THR A 181 -20.26 34.57 -49.66
N LYS A 182 -18.98 34.57 -50.06
CA LYS A 182 -18.16 35.77 -50.33
C LYS A 182 -17.92 36.63 -49.08
N ILE A 183 -16.65 36.80 -48.67
CA ILE A 183 -15.82 38.03 -48.83
C ILE A 183 -15.50 38.55 -47.40
N LEU A 184 -14.31 38.95 -47.00
CA LEU A 184 -13.06 39.30 -47.66
C LEU A 184 -11.91 39.09 -46.66
N CYS A 185 -10.76 38.59 -47.13
CA CYS A 185 -9.47 38.79 -46.48
C CYS A 185 -9.02 40.24 -46.71
N SER A 186 -8.25 40.81 -45.79
CA SER A 186 -7.22 41.77 -46.19
C SER A 186 -6.03 41.68 -45.25
N ASP A 187 -4.96 41.22 -45.87
CA ASP A 187 -3.55 41.25 -45.51
C ASP A 187 -3.08 42.60 -44.91
N ILE A 188 -1.98 42.57 -44.14
CA ILE A 188 -0.72 43.32 -44.34
C ILE A 188 0.10 43.31 -43.03
N ASP A 189 1.18 42.52 -43.05
CA ASP A 189 2.58 42.71 -42.65
C ASP A 189 3.06 43.69 -41.53
N PRO A 190 4.29 43.46 -40.98
CA PRO A 190 4.67 43.72 -39.59
C PRO A 190 5.70 44.87 -39.41
N CYS A 191 5.88 45.40 -38.19
CA CYS A 191 7.19 45.91 -37.70
C CYS A 191 7.20 46.37 -36.21
N ASP A 192 8.17 45.85 -35.47
CA ASP A 192 9.15 46.50 -34.56
C ASP A 192 8.81 47.65 -33.55
N GLN A 193 9.17 47.33 -32.29
CA GLN A 193 10.06 48.08 -31.37
C GLN A 193 9.56 49.24 -30.45
N LEU A 194 9.98 49.10 -29.16
CA LEU A 194 10.34 50.10 -28.11
C LEU A 194 9.28 50.57 -27.07
N ALA A 195 9.45 50.00 -25.86
CA ALA A 195 9.63 50.62 -24.53
C ALA A 195 8.69 51.69 -23.93
N GLU A 196 8.33 51.40 -22.66
CA GLU A 196 8.08 52.26 -21.48
C GLU A 196 6.67 52.82 -21.10
N SER A 197 6.31 52.47 -19.85
CA SER A 197 5.61 53.24 -18.80
C SER A 197 4.13 52.96 -18.47
N ALA A 198 3.95 52.51 -17.21
CA ALA A 198 2.87 52.71 -16.23
C ALA A 198 1.39 52.38 -16.54
N GLU A 199 0.79 51.63 -15.60
CA GLU A 199 -0.60 51.11 -15.54
C GLU A 199 -1.72 52.17 -15.61
N PRO A 200 -2.99 51.75 -15.87
CA PRO A 200 -3.88 51.47 -14.72
C PRO A 200 -4.76 50.22 -14.86
N GLN A 201 -4.65 49.36 -13.84
CA GLN A 201 -5.70 48.70 -13.05
C GLN A 201 -7.01 48.15 -13.70
N ALA A 202 -7.18 46.85 -13.45
CA ALA A 202 -8.42 46.12 -13.09
C ALA A 202 -9.30 45.58 -14.23
N LEU A 203 -9.29 44.25 -14.43
CA LEU A 203 -10.25 43.31 -13.83
C LEU A 203 -9.95 41.86 -14.32
N CYS A 204 -9.78 40.95 -13.37
CA CYS A 204 -10.02 39.49 -13.43
C CYS A 204 -9.60 38.71 -14.70
N SER A 205 -8.41 38.10 -14.67
CA SER A 205 -8.06 36.89 -15.43
C SER A 205 -6.93 36.17 -14.69
N PHE A 206 -7.29 35.33 -13.72
CA PHE A 206 -6.33 34.57 -12.93
C PHE A 206 -5.87 33.37 -13.76
N LYS A 207 -4.87 33.58 -14.60
CA LYS A 207 -4.19 32.49 -15.31
C LYS A 207 -3.48 31.60 -14.29
N SER A 208 -3.80 30.31 -14.32
CA SER A 208 -3.01 29.23 -13.71
C SER A 208 -1.63 29.14 -14.40
N SER A 209 -0.79 30.16 -14.25
CA SER A 209 0.48 30.28 -14.94
C SER A 209 1.61 30.62 -13.98
N LYS A 210 2.02 29.63 -13.17
CA LYS A 210 3.40 29.54 -12.65
C LYS A 210 3.97 28.11 -12.60
N PHE A 211 3.15 27.07 -12.74
CA PHE A 211 3.62 25.69 -12.91
C PHE A 211 3.47 25.27 -14.38
N SER A 212 4.54 25.43 -15.17
CA SER A 212 4.72 25.00 -16.57
C SER A 212 3.57 25.30 -17.55
N ALA A 213 3.78 26.29 -18.42
CA ALA A 213 3.00 26.47 -19.64
C ALA A 213 3.15 25.22 -20.54
N GLY A 214 2.05 24.51 -20.81
CA GLY A 214 1.97 23.48 -21.85
C GLY A 214 1.43 22.11 -21.46
N PHE A 215 1.00 21.88 -20.21
CA PHE A 215 0.45 20.58 -19.80
C PHE A 215 -1.01 20.64 -19.37
N VAL A 216 -1.74 19.60 -19.73
CA VAL A 216 -3.20 19.58 -19.73
C VAL A 216 -3.72 19.05 -18.38
N SER A 217 -4.56 19.83 -17.70
CA SER A 217 -5.36 19.35 -16.57
C SER A 217 -6.52 18.49 -17.06
N CYS A 218 -6.89 17.47 -16.29
CA CYS A 218 -7.88 16.49 -16.72
C CYS A 218 -8.84 16.16 -15.58
N VAL A 219 -10.13 16.05 -15.90
CA VAL A 219 -11.12 15.48 -14.99
C VAL A 219 -11.08 13.97 -15.13
N VAL A 220 -10.79 13.25 -14.05
CA VAL A 220 -10.71 11.80 -14.04
C VAL A 220 -11.93 11.22 -13.34
N LYS A 221 -12.56 10.22 -13.97
CA LYS A 221 -13.72 9.52 -13.44
C LYS A 221 -13.39 8.05 -13.18
N LEU A 222 -13.55 7.61 -11.94
CA LEU A 222 -13.24 6.24 -11.50
C LEU A 222 -14.51 5.49 -11.09
N TYR A 223 -14.50 4.17 -11.27
CA TYR A 223 -15.70 3.33 -11.14
C TYR A 223 -15.48 2.17 -10.16
N ASP A 224 -16.59 1.73 -9.56
CA ASP A 224 -16.67 0.54 -8.70
C ASP A 224 -15.73 0.63 -7.48
N ALA A 225 -14.89 -0.38 -7.25
CA ALA A 225 -13.94 -0.42 -6.14
C ALA A 225 -12.91 0.73 -6.19
N ASP A 226 -12.71 1.36 -7.35
CA ASP A 226 -11.78 2.47 -7.53
C ASP A 226 -12.45 3.84 -7.34
N GLU A 227 -13.76 3.89 -7.06
CA GLU A 227 -14.53 5.13 -6.92
C GLU A 227 -13.93 6.10 -5.89
N GLU A 228 -13.50 5.62 -4.73
CA GLU A 228 -12.98 6.45 -3.62
C GLU A 228 -11.50 6.16 -3.28
N ILE A 229 -10.74 5.61 -4.23
CA ILE A 229 -9.38 5.11 -3.94
C ILE A 229 -8.33 6.22 -3.77
N LEU A 230 -8.60 7.43 -4.28
CA LEU A 230 -7.63 8.52 -4.37
C LEU A 230 -7.84 9.62 -3.33
N ARG A 231 -6.74 10.24 -2.90
CA ARG A 231 -6.71 11.36 -1.95
C ARG A 231 -5.99 12.58 -2.53
N LEU A 232 -6.22 13.74 -1.93
CA LEU A 232 -5.52 14.98 -2.29
C LEU A 232 -4.00 14.82 -2.23
N CYS A 233 -3.32 15.43 -3.19
CA CYS A 233 -1.87 15.39 -3.40
C CYS A 233 -1.30 13.99 -3.71
N GLU A 234 -2.12 12.94 -3.83
CA GLU A 234 -1.63 11.65 -4.30
C GLU A 234 -1.19 11.76 -5.77
N THR A 235 0.02 11.30 -6.04
CA THR A 235 0.55 11.12 -7.38
C THR A 235 0.15 9.76 -7.91
N VAL A 236 -0.34 9.72 -9.14
CA VAL A 236 -0.90 8.52 -9.78
C VAL A 236 -0.59 8.48 -11.27
N GLU A 237 -0.65 7.30 -11.85
CA GLU A 237 -0.70 7.10 -13.30
C GLU A 237 -1.93 6.29 -13.65
N ILE A 238 -2.78 6.87 -14.49
CA ILE A 238 -4.12 6.38 -14.77
C ILE A 238 -4.18 5.98 -16.23
N LEU A 239 -4.64 4.77 -16.49
CA LEU A 239 -4.96 4.29 -17.82
C LEU A 239 -6.48 4.39 -17.99
N GLY A 240 -6.94 5.13 -18.98
CA GLY A 240 -8.36 5.40 -19.15
C GLY A 240 -8.77 5.77 -20.57
N VAL A 241 -10.07 5.82 -20.78
CA VAL A 241 -10.67 6.22 -22.05
C VAL A 241 -10.75 7.74 -22.12
N PHE A 242 -10.07 8.32 -23.08
CA PHE A 242 -9.98 9.76 -23.31
C PHE A 242 -11.24 10.30 -23.98
N CYS A 243 -11.76 11.41 -23.48
CA CYS A 243 -12.88 12.12 -24.06
C CYS A 243 -12.57 13.63 -24.12
N MET A 244 -12.50 14.17 -25.33
CA MET A 244 -12.56 15.61 -25.63
C MET A 244 -13.94 15.94 -26.20
N ASP A 245 -14.49 17.12 -25.92
CA ASP A 245 -15.82 17.59 -26.32
C ASP A 245 -17.01 16.85 -25.66
N CYS A 246 -17.40 17.29 -24.47
CA CYS A 246 -18.76 17.04 -23.97
C CYS A 246 -19.60 18.29 -24.19
N ASN A 247 -20.61 18.23 -25.06
CA ASN A 247 -21.46 19.38 -25.43
C ASN A 247 -22.26 20.05 -24.29
N GLN A 248 -22.06 19.66 -23.02
CA GLN A 248 -22.49 20.40 -21.84
C GLN A 248 -21.47 20.15 -20.72
N PRO A 249 -20.66 21.15 -20.30
CA PRO A 249 -20.00 21.07 -19.01
C PRO A 249 -21.07 20.96 -17.91
N PRO A 250 -20.85 20.23 -16.80
CA PRO A 250 -21.59 20.46 -15.57
C PRO A 250 -21.54 21.97 -15.31
N ALA A 251 -22.70 22.58 -15.07
CA ALA A 251 -22.83 24.03 -14.90
C ALA A 251 -21.90 24.62 -13.82
N ASP A 252 -21.34 23.75 -12.97
CA ASP A 252 -20.58 24.10 -11.78
C ASP A 252 -19.04 24.05 -11.97
N LEU A 253 -18.52 23.68 -13.15
CA LEU A 253 -17.08 23.48 -13.35
C LEU A 253 -16.37 24.57 -14.16
N CYS A 254 -17.08 25.52 -14.76
CA CYS A 254 -16.48 26.50 -15.66
C CYS A 254 -17.17 27.87 -15.49
N ASP A 255 -16.47 28.86 -14.95
CA ASP A 255 -16.66 30.22 -15.44
C ASP A 255 -16.23 30.22 -16.92
N GLU A 256 -17.16 30.55 -17.82
CA GLU A 256 -16.94 30.90 -19.24
C GLU A 256 -15.73 30.23 -19.94
N GLY A 257 -15.90 29.03 -20.52
CA GLY A 257 -15.19 28.67 -21.77
C GLY A 257 -14.14 27.56 -21.80
N ASP A 258 -13.77 26.88 -20.70
CA ASP A 258 -12.70 25.86 -20.76
C ASP A 258 -13.24 24.42 -20.97
N ASN A 259 -13.05 23.89 -22.18
CA ASN A 259 -13.36 22.50 -22.56
C ASN A 259 -12.28 21.54 -22.03
N LEU A 260 -12.30 21.27 -20.73
CA LEU A 260 -11.32 20.39 -20.07
C LEU A 260 -11.50 18.92 -20.52
N PRO A 261 -10.41 18.19 -20.83
CA PRO A 261 -10.51 16.79 -21.19
C PRO A 261 -10.94 15.93 -20.00
N ARG A 262 -11.61 14.82 -20.34
CA ARG A 262 -12.08 13.83 -19.38
C ARG A 262 -11.42 12.49 -19.63
N LEU A 263 -11.08 11.80 -18.55
CA LEU A 263 -10.49 10.47 -18.59
C LEU A 263 -11.31 9.53 -17.73
N HIS A 264 -11.89 8.51 -18.36
CA HIS A 264 -12.58 7.44 -17.64
C HIS A 264 -11.59 6.34 -17.27
N GLY A 265 -11.16 6.30 -16.01
CA GLY A 265 -10.10 5.41 -15.55
C GLY A 265 -10.53 3.94 -15.51
N LEU A 266 -9.75 3.10 -16.20
CA LEU A 266 -9.86 1.63 -16.17
C LEU A 266 -8.88 1.02 -15.17
N PHE A 267 -7.73 1.66 -14.99
CA PHE A 267 -6.66 1.20 -14.10
C PHE A 267 -5.94 2.40 -13.48
N VAL A 268 -5.65 2.31 -12.19
CA VAL A 268 -5.01 3.36 -11.40
C VAL A 268 -3.76 2.79 -10.74
N ARG A 269 -2.65 3.51 -10.89
CA ARG A 269 -1.34 3.16 -10.34
C ARG A 269 -0.88 4.26 -9.40
N LYS A 270 -0.78 4.00 -8.09
CA LYS A 270 -0.24 4.98 -7.13
C LYS A 270 1.28 5.13 -7.30
N LEU A 271 1.75 6.38 -7.26
CA LEU A 271 3.11 6.79 -7.61
C LEU A 271 3.78 7.68 -6.54
N PRO A 272 3.72 7.35 -5.23
CA PRO A 272 4.10 8.28 -4.16
C PRO A 272 5.53 8.84 -4.27
N PHE A 273 6.48 8.06 -4.80
CA PHE A 273 7.88 8.47 -4.93
C PHE A 273 8.44 8.36 -6.36
N PHE A 274 7.57 8.28 -7.37
CA PHE A 274 7.94 7.98 -8.75
C PHE A 274 9.23 8.64 -9.27
N HIS A 275 10.12 7.82 -9.81
CA HIS A 275 11.30 8.25 -10.57
C HIS A 275 11.24 7.69 -12.00
N PRO A 276 11.27 8.55 -13.04
CA PRO A 276 11.08 8.15 -14.44
C PRO A 276 12.02 7.05 -14.95
N MET A 277 13.24 6.99 -14.42
CA MET A 277 14.25 6.01 -14.83
C MET A 277 14.12 4.65 -14.13
N LEU A 278 13.24 4.51 -13.14
CA LEU A 278 13.02 3.24 -12.45
C LEU A 278 11.83 2.52 -13.09
N PRO A 279 11.96 1.26 -13.54
CA PRO A 279 10.83 0.50 -14.04
C PRO A 279 9.86 0.22 -12.89
N PHE A 280 8.58 0.45 -13.11
CA PHE A 280 7.56 0.15 -12.12
C PHE A 280 7.01 -1.26 -12.37
N SER A 281 7.39 -2.26 -11.58
CA SER A 281 6.76 -3.59 -11.69
C SER A 281 6.09 -3.96 -10.37
N PRO A 282 4.76 -4.18 -10.34
CA PRO A 282 4.07 -4.61 -9.13
C PRO A 282 4.39 -6.07 -8.72
N ARG A 283 5.03 -6.89 -9.57
CA ARG A 283 5.11 -8.34 -9.34
C ARG A 283 6.47 -9.05 -9.54
N TRP A 284 7.52 -8.45 -10.10
CA TRP A 284 8.74 -9.22 -10.42
C TRP A 284 10.09 -8.57 -10.09
N LEU A 285 10.14 -7.25 -10.04
CA LEU A 285 11.21 -6.46 -9.44
C LEU A 285 10.59 -5.70 -8.27
N SER A 286 10.64 -6.25 -7.06
CA SER A 286 10.59 -5.35 -5.90
C SER A 286 11.73 -4.34 -6.08
N GLU A 287 11.53 -3.08 -5.70
CA GLU A 287 12.60 -2.08 -5.70
C GLU A 287 13.86 -2.64 -5.02
N GLY A 288 13.71 -3.47 -3.99
CA GLY A 288 14.78 -4.24 -3.36
C GLY A 288 15.55 -5.18 -4.31
N ARG A 289 14.92 -5.87 -5.27
CA ARG A 289 15.62 -6.68 -6.28
C ARG A 289 16.33 -5.83 -7.33
N LEU A 290 15.75 -4.70 -7.74
CA LEU A 290 16.40 -3.76 -8.66
C LEU A 290 17.65 -3.15 -7.99
N VAL A 291 17.49 -2.69 -6.74
CA VAL A 291 18.55 -2.16 -5.88
C VAL A 291 19.64 -3.21 -5.64
N CYS A 292 19.31 -4.45 -5.24
CA CYS A 292 20.30 -5.52 -5.08
C CYS A 292 21.01 -5.90 -6.39
N THR A 293 20.32 -5.92 -7.52
CA THR A 293 20.92 -6.27 -8.82
C THR A 293 21.85 -5.16 -9.31
N VAL A 294 21.49 -3.90 -9.04
CA VAL A 294 22.29 -2.72 -9.39
C VAL A 294 23.47 -2.54 -8.44
N GLN A 295 23.28 -2.64 -7.12
CA GLN A 295 24.36 -2.57 -6.13
C GLN A 295 25.40 -3.69 -6.33
N ARG A 296 24.98 -4.88 -6.76
CA ARG A 296 25.92 -5.96 -7.14
C ARG A 296 26.63 -5.70 -8.48
N ARG A 297 26.08 -4.83 -9.35
CA ARG A 297 26.64 -4.51 -10.68
C ARG A 297 27.49 -3.24 -10.72
N PHE A 298 27.23 -2.24 -9.87
CA PHE A 298 28.08 -1.06 -9.76
C PHE A 298 29.19 -1.33 -8.75
N ALA A 299 30.45 -1.32 -9.19
CA ALA A 299 31.58 -1.31 -8.28
C ALA A 299 31.49 -0.09 -7.34
N SER A 300 31.84 -0.24 -6.06
CA SER A 300 31.82 0.84 -5.06
C SER A 300 32.57 2.10 -5.53
N SER A 301 33.58 1.92 -6.38
CA SER A 301 34.36 3.01 -7.02
C SER A 301 33.56 3.85 -8.02
N ALA A 302 32.49 3.32 -8.62
CA ALA A 302 31.61 4.06 -9.53
C ALA A 302 30.70 5.02 -8.78
N ILE A 303 30.16 4.61 -7.62
CA ILE A 303 29.30 5.45 -6.77
C ILE A 303 30.07 6.67 -6.27
N GLY A 304 31.31 6.46 -5.78
CA GLY A 304 32.18 7.56 -5.36
C GLY A 304 32.48 8.57 -6.48
N LYS A 305 32.71 8.10 -7.71
CA LYS A 305 32.90 8.97 -8.89
C LYS A 305 31.64 9.75 -9.26
N LEU A 306 30.48 9.09 -9.30
CA LEU A 306 29.19 9.73 -9.62
C LEU A 306 28.79 10.77 -8.56
N ARG A 307 28.97 10.44 -7.27
CA ARG A 307 28.81 11.40 -6.16
C ARG A 307 29.73 12.61 -6.35
N GLY A 308 31.01 12.38 -6.67
CA GLY A 308 31.97 13.44 -6.92
C GLY A 308 31.57 14.35 -8.09
N LEU A 309 30.99 13.80 -9.16
CA LEU A 309 30.44 14.57 -10.28
C LEU A 309 29.21 15.40 -9.86
N ALA A 310 28.29 14.83 -9.09
CA ALA A 310 27.12 15.53 -8.57
C ALA A 310 27.53 16.76 -7.73
N ILE A 311 28.49 16.56 -6.83
CA ILE A 311 29.04 17.63 -5.99
C ILE A 311 29.68 18.72 -6.86
N LYS A 312 30.49 18.35 -7.86
CA LYS A 312 31.11 19.32 -8.79
C LYS A 312 30.08 20.11 -9.59
N SER A 313 29.00 19.45 -10.04
CA SER A 313 27.90 20.12 -10.75
C SER A 313 27.22 21.18 -9.89
N LEU A 314 26.98 20.88 -8.60
CA LEU A 314 26.39 21.84 -7.66
C LEU A 314 27.37 22.94 -7.25
N GLN A 315 28.66 22.61 -7.07
CA GLN A 315 29.71 23.57 -6.69
C GLN A 315 29.81 24.75 -7.67
N LYS A 316 29.63 24.50 -8.98
CA LYS A 316 29.64 25.53 -10.01
C LYS A 316 28.63 26.65 -9.71
N CYS A 317 27.46 26.30 -9.18
CA CYS A 317 26.38 27.24 -8.86
C CYS A 317 26.46 27.77 -7.41
N LEU A 318 27.47 27.36 -6.64
CA LEU A 318 27.64 27.69 -5.21
C LEU A 318 28.98 28.40 -4.96
N ALA A 319 29.49 29.12 -5.95
CA ALA A 319 30.77 29.82 -5.90
C ALA A 319 31.94 28.94 -5.40
N GLY A 320 31.94 27.65 -5.77
CA GLY A 320 32.97 26.69 -5.38
C GLY A 320 32.86 26.13 -3.96
N ASP A 321 31.79 26.42 -3.22
CA ASP A 321 31.58 25.87 -1.87
C ASP A 321 31.22 24.37 -1.92
N VAL A 322 32.21 23.54 -1.58
CA VAL A 322 32.07 22.08 -1.52
C VAL A 322 31.07 21.64 -0.46
N LEU A 323 31.08 22.31 0.69
CA LEU A 323 30.25 21.91 1.82
C LEU A 323 28.77 22.16 1.51
N ALA A 324 28.45 23.31 0.92
CA ALA A 324 27.10 23.63 0.48
C ALA A 324 26.57 22.60 -0.55
N ALA A 325 27.40 22.24 -1.53
CA ALA A 325 27.05 21.21 -2.50
C ALA A 325 26.76 19.85 -1.85
N GLU A 326 27.55 19.46 -0.85
CA GLU A 326 27.31 18.20 -0.12
C GLU A 326 26.02 18.20 0.70
N TYR A 327 25.68 19.32 1.34
CA TYR A 327 24.43 19.44 2.09
C TYR A 327 23.20 19.41 1.16
N ILE A 328 23.25 20.09 0.01
CA ILE A 328 22.16 20.03 -0.98
C ILE A 328 21.98 18.60 -1.51
N LEU A 329 23.08 17.90 -1.81
CA LEU A 329 23.03 16.51 -2.25
C LEU A 329 22.46 15.57 -1.16
N ALA A 330 22.79 15.81 0.11
CA ALA A 330 22.22 15.07 1.23
C ALA A 330 20.72 15.36 1.41
N LEU A 331 20.30 16.62 1.29
CA LEU A 331 18.88 17.02 1.36
C LEU A 331 18.06 16.34 0.25
N SER A 332 18.62 16.24 -0.94
CA SER A 332 17.99 15.62 -2.11
C SER A 332 17.57 14.16 -1.89
N VAL A 333 18.29 13.43 -1.03
CA VAL A 333 18.02 12.02 -0.70
C VAL A 333 17.40 11.83 0.70
N ALA A 334 17.16 12.90 1.44
CA ALA A 334 16.52 12.84 2.75
C ALA A 334 15.06 12.38 2.60
N ARG A 335 14.61 11.48 3.48
CA ARG A 335 13.28 10.87 3.46
C ARG A 335 12.76 10.64 4.88
N VAL A 336 11.44 10.75 5.03
CA VAL A 336 10.75 10.38 6.27
C VAL A 336 10.74 8.85 6.38
N TYR A 337 11.29 8.30 7.47
CA TYR A 337 11.34 6.85 7.71
C TYR A 337 10.47 6.38 8.88
N GLY A 338 9.81 7.30 9.57
CA GLY A 338 8.91 7.00 10.68
C GLY A 338 8.43 8.28 11.35
N ASN A 339 7.45 8.16 12.25
CA ASN A 339 6.93 9.28 13.02
C ASN A 339 7.06 8.97 14.52
N ASN A 340 7.34 9.99 15.33
CA ASN A 340 7.32 9.93 16.78
C ASN A 340 6.35 11.00 17.30
N GLY A 341 5.11 10.61 17.59
CA GLY A 341 4.01 11.55 17.87
C GLY A 341 3.73 12.44 16.64
N ASN A 342 3.72 13.76 16.84
CA ASN A 342 3.50 14.74 15.78
C ASN A 342 4.75 15.07 14.95
N ARG A 343 5.87 14.35 15.13
CA ARG A 343 7.14 14.69 14.46
C ARG A 343 7.60 13.58 13.53
N SER A 344 7.86 13.94 12.28
CA SER A 344 8.47 13.05 11.29
C SER A 344 9.97 12.88 11.50
N LEU A 345 10.44 11.64 11.44
CA LEU A 345 11.83 11.25 11.59
C LEU A 345 12.51 11.16 10.23
N GLY A 346 13.70 11.76 10.09
CA GLY A 346 14.51 11.72 8.87
C GLY A 346 14.34 12.92 7.94
N HIS A 347 13.29 13.71 8.14
CA HIS A 347 13.15 15.02 7.50
C HIS A 347 14.04 16.07 8.17
N TRP A 348 14.58 16.99 7.37
CA TRP A 348 15.27 18.20 7.82
C TRP A 348 15.33 19.22 6.69
N SER A 349 15.48 20.50 7.04
CA SER A 349 15.58 21.60 6.08
C SER A 349 16.92 22.34 6.13
N LEU A 350 17.29 22.94 5.00
CA LEU A 350 18.57 23.63 4.81
C LEU A 350 18.34 25.09 4.47
N ASN A 351 19.02 26.00 5.16
CA ASN A 351 19.12 27.40 4.77
C ASN A 351 20.56 27.75 4.37
N ILE A 352 20.75 28.14 3.11
CA ILE A 352 21.99 28.74 2.62
C ILE A 352 21.89 30.26 2.81
N SER A 353 22.66 30.77 3.77
CA SER A 353 22.68 32.20 4.12
C SER A 353 23.90 32.92 3.56
N GLY A 354 23.82 34.24 3.45
CA GLY A 354 24.92 35.05 2.90
C GLY A 354 25.07 34.86 1.39
N TRP A 355 23.95 34.69 0.68
CA TRP A 355 23.95 34.57 -0.77
C TRP A 355 24.56 35.81 -1.44
N PRO A 356 25.58 35.68 -2.32
CA PRO A 356 26.19 36.81 -3.01
C PRO A 356 25.25 37.42 -4.05
N GLU A 357 25.23 38.76 -4.17
CA GLU A 357 24.41 39.48 -5.17
C GLU A 357 24.76 39.09 -6.61
N ASP A 358 26.02 38.75 -6.88
CA ASP A 358 26.50 38.35 -8.22
C ASP A 358 26.14 36.90 -8.60
N LEU A 359 25.61 36.11 -7.67
CA LEU A 359 25.33 34.69 -7.88
C LEU A 359 23.85 34.46 -8.20
N SER A 360 23.56 33.83 -9.33
CA SER A 360 22.19 33.57 -9.76
C SER A 360 21.56 32.38 -9.02
N VAL A 361 20.44 32.62 -8.32
CA VAL A 361 19.61 31.56 -7.75
C VAL A 361 19.02 30.68 -8.86
N ALA A 362 18.67 31.24 -10.01
CA ALA A 362 18.14 30.49 -11.14
C ALA A 362 19.12 29.42 -11.66
N ALA A 363 20.42 29.71 -11.68
CA ALA A 363 21.44 28.73 -12.05
C ALA A 363 21.53 27.56 -11.06
N LEU A 364 21.27 27.80 -9.76
CA LEU A 364 21.15 26.75 -8.76
C LEU A 364 19.90 25.90 -9.00
N VAL A 365 18.76 26.54 -9.25
CA VAL A 365 17.48 25.85 -9.56
C VAL A 365 17.66 24.96 -10.80
N GLU A 366 18.29 25.45 -11.86
CA GLU A 366 18.57 24.68 -13.07
C GLU A 366 19.49 23.49 -12.79
N ALA A 367 20.58 23.69 -12.05
CA ALA A 367 21.50 22.62 -11.69
C ALA A 367 20.81 21.52 -10.87
N ILE A 368 19.93 21.87 -9.93
CA ILE A 368 19.18 20.88 -9.14
C ILE A 368 18.08 20.22 -9.98
N SER A 369 17.38 20.97 -10.83
CA SER A 369 16.36 20.42 -11.76
C SER A 369 16.97 19.44 -12.75
N ASN A 370 18.24 19.62 -13.13
CA ASN A 370 18.98 18.65 -13.95
C ASN A 370 19.29 17.34 -13.21
N LEU A 371 19.23 17.30 -11.88
CA LEU A 371 19.52 16.12 -11.07
C LEU A 371 18.27 15.42 -10.54
N LEU A 372 17.24 16.18 -10.16
CA LEU A 372 16.05 15.68 -9.48
C LEU A 372 14.82 15.68 -10.38
N PRO A 373 13.87 14.73 -10.17
CA PRO A 373 12.68 14.64 -11.00
C PRO A 373 11.66 15.74 -10.71
N ARG A 374 11.65 16.31 -9.48
CA ARG A 374 10.69 17.33 -9.05
C ARG A 374 11.37 18.44 -8.24
N VAL A 375 11.31 19.66 -8.73
CA VAL A 375 11.88 20.86 -8.10
C VAL A 375 10.92 22.02 -8.29
N VAL A 376 10.64 22.76 -7.21
CA VAL A 376 9.79 23.94 -7.24
C VAL A 376 10.54 25.11 -6.64
N HIS A 377 10.52 26.26 -7.31
CA HIS A 377 11.16 27.49 -6.86
C HIS A 377 10.10 28.56 -6.62
N LEU A 378 9.97 29.01 -5.37
CA LEU A 378 9.03 30.06 -4.97
C LEU A 378 9.78 31.28 -4.42
N PRO A 379 9.60 32.47 -5.01
CA PRO A 379 10.15 33.71 -4.46
C PRO A 379 9.38 34.12 -3.21
N VAL A 380 10.10 34.27 -2.09
CA VAL A 380 9.57 34.74 -0.81
C VAL A 380 9.89 36.22 -0.65
N THR A 381 8.92 37.06 -0.98
CA THR A 381 8.98 38.52 -0.84
C THR A 381 7.77 38.99 -0.03
N ALA A 382 7.83 40.22 0.52
CA ALA A 382 6.66 40.78 1.20
C ALA A 382 5.43 40.82 0.28
N GLN A 383 5.62 41.14 -1.01
CA GLN A 383 4.54 41.16 -1.99
C GLN A 383 3.97 39.76 -2.27
N SER A 384 4.82 38.75 -2.50
CA SER A 384 4.34 37.39 -2.79
C SER A 384 3.63 36.75 -1.58
N LEU A 385 4.10 37.01 -0.36
CA LEU A 385 3.45 36.54 0.87
C LEU A 385 2.05 37.13 1.07
N SER A 386 1.82 38.38 0.67
CA SER A 386 0.53 39.06 0.85
C SER A 386 -0.44 38.83 -0.31
N THR A 387 0.07 38.73 -1.55
CA THR A 387 -0.78 38.72 -2.76
C THR A 387 -1.07 37.34 -3.31
N GLU A 388 -0.18 36.36 -3.11
CA GLU A 388 -0.33 35.04 -3.69
C GLU A 388 -1.03 34.05 -2.75
N GLN A 389 -1.67 33.03 -3.32
CA GLN A 389 -2.36 31.99 -2.55
C GLN A 389 -1.39 30.86 -2.18
N TRP A 390 -0.91 30.87 -0.93
CA TRP A 390 0.07 29.89 -0.45
C TRP A 390 -0.54 28.53 -0.09
N LYS A 391 -1.70 28.54 0.59
CA LYS A 391 -2.46 27.34 0.94
C LYS A 391 -3.69 27.19 0.04
N PRO A 392 -4.12 25.96 -0.29
CA PRO A 392 -5.38 25.74 -0.98
C PRO A 392 -6.56 26.29 -0.19
N ARG A 393 -7.62 26.72 -0.87
CA ARG A 393 -8.84 27.24 -0.25
C ARG A 393 -10.08 26.61 -0.87
N LYS A 394 -11.00 26.13 -0.05
CA LYS A 394 -12.29 25.66 -0.54
C LYS A 394 -13.14 26.86 -0.95
N ASP A 395 -13.50 26.90 -2.22
CA ASP A 395 -14.54 27.76 -2.74
C ASP A 395 -15.88 27.03 -2.61
N PHE A 396 -16.75 27.57 -1.76
CA PHE A 396 -18.08 26.99 -1.53
C PHE A 396 -19.09 27.38 -2.60
N GLU A 397 -18.88 28.48 -3.34
CA GLU A 397 -19.78 28.89 -4.42
C GLU A 397 -19.54 28.03 -5.66
N ALA A 398 -18.28 27.87 -6.05
CA ALA A 398 -17.90 27.01 -7.17
C ALA A 398 -17.80 25.52 -6.80
N ASN A 399 -18.00 25.16 -5.52
CA ASN A 399 -17.74 23.82 -4.95
C ASN A 399 -16.39 23.21 -5.33
N ARG A 400 -15.33 24.02 -5.42
CA ARG A 400 -13.99 23.58 -5.89
C ARG A 400 -12.89 23.99 -4.92
N LEU A 401 -11.81 23.24 -4.92
CA LEU A 401 -10.60 23.59 -4.18
C LEU A 401 -9.72 24.49 -5.04
N GLN A 402 -9.65 25.78 -4.67
CA GLN A 402 -8.70 26.72 -5.27
C GLN A 402 -7.27 26.33 -4.89
N THR A 403 -6.39 26.38 -5.88
CA THR A 403 -5.05 25.81 -5.82
C THR A 403 -4.10 26.69 -5.00
N GLY A 404 -3.36 26.10 -4.07
CA GLY A 404 -2.29 26.80 -3.34
C GLY A 404 -0.92 26.49 -3.91
N GLN A 405 0.02 27.43 -3.81
CA GLN A 405 1.41 27.21 -4.23
C GLN A 405 2.10 26.06 -3.50
N LEU A 406 1.70 25.78 -2.25
CA LEU A 406 2.24 24.70 -1.43
C LEU A 406 1.59 23.33 -1.71
N GLN A 407 0.60 23.26 -2.61
CA GLN A 407 -0.03 22.02 -3.01
C GLN A 407 0.86 21.28 -4.02
N LEU A 408 1.85 20.56 -3.49
CA LEU A 408 2.90 19.92 -4.26
C LEU A 408 2.77 18.39 -4.24
N ALA A 409 3.49 17.73 -5.16
CA ALA A 409 3.63 16.29 -5.16
C ALA A 409 4.60 15.83 -4.04
N PRO A 410 4.39 14.67 -3.40
CA PRO A 410 5.30 14.14 -2.39
C PRO A 410 6.74 13.95 -2.91
N GLY A 411 7.73 14.21 -2.06
CA GLY A 411 9.15 14.11 -2.39
C GLY A 411 9.69 15.23 -3.28
N THR A 412 8.94 16.33 -3.47
CA THR A 412 9.39 17.52 -4.19
C THR A 412 10.44 18.28 -3.37
N LEU A 413 11.50 18.77 -4.04
CA LEU A 413 12.41 19.73 -3.44
C LEU A 413 11.88 21.16 -3.65
N LEU A 414 11.49 21.81 -2.55
CA LEU A 414 10.97 23.17 -2.53
C LEU A 414 12.10 24.15 -2.21
N ILE A 415 12.39 25.07 -3.13
CA ILE A 415 13.37 26.14 -2.99
C ILE A 415 12.63 27.44 -2.68
N LEU A 416 12.90 28.01 -1.51
CA LEU A 416 12.32 29.25 -1.01
C LEU A 416 13.38 30.35 -1.10
N ASP A 417 13.19 31.26 -2.05
CA ASP A 417 14.13 32.34 -2.33
C ASP A 417 13.79 33.62 -1.55
N GLU A 418 14.57 33.90 -0.50
CA GLU A 418 14.46 35.09 0.35
C GLU A 418 15.50 36.17 -0.03
N THR A 419 16.19 36.05 -1.17
CA THR A 419 17.23 37.03 -1.56
C THR A 419 16.65 38.43 -1.77
N ASN A 420 15.43 38.52 -2.29
CA ASN A 420 14.72 39.78 -2.51
C ASN A 420 13.78 40.17 -1.33
N MET A 421 13.98 39.57 -0.15
CA MET A 421 13.16 39.87 1.03
C MET A 421 13.62 41.14 1.73
N GLU A 422 12.78 42.17 1.74
CA GLU A 422 13.05 43.46 2.41
C GLU A 422 12.58 43.49 3.87
N VAL A 423 13.22 44.34 4.69
CA VAL A 423 12.84 44.54 6.10
C VAL A 423 11.61 45.44 6.17
N GLY A 424 10.43 44.83 6.30
CA GLY A 424 9.14 45.53 6.41
C GLY A 424 8.16 44.85 7.37
N LYS A 425 7.01 45.47 7.62
CA LYS A 425 5.90 44.83 8.36
C LYS A 425 5.12 43.93 7.41
N LEU A 426 4.96 42.68 7.78
CA LEU A 426 4.04 41.75 7.11
C LEU A 426 2.60 42.04 7.54
N ASP A 427 1.68 41.93 6.59
CA ASP A 427 0.25 41.96 6.84
C ASP A 427 -0.26 40.62 7.38
N GLU A 428 -1.54 40.56 7.76
CA GLU A 428 -2.14 39.33 8.30
C GLU A 428 -2.09 38.17 7.30
N ALA A 429 -2.26 38.46 6.00
CA ALA A 429 -2.14 37.46 4.94
C ALA A 429 -0.72 36.89 4.87
N GLY A 430 0.31 37.74 4.92
CA GLY A 430 1.70 37.31 4.93
C GLY A 430 2.06 36.49 6.17
N VAL A 431 1.50 36.80 7.35
CA VAL A 431 1.70 35.97 8.55
C VAL A 431 1.07 34.59 8.39
N LYS A 432 -0.14 34.50 7.80
CA LYS A 432 -0.79 33.21 7.50
C LYS A 432 0.01 32.40 6.48
N ALA A 433 0.55 33.04 5.43
CA ALA A 433 1.41 32.41 4.44
C ALA A 433 2.68 31.82 5.08
N LEU A 434 3.37 32.59 5.93
CA LEU A 434 4.54 32.08 6.66
C LEU A 434 4.17 30.88 7.56
N ARG A 435 3.01 30.92 8.22
CA ARG A 435 2.55 29.80 9.05
C ARG A 435 2.30 28.54 8.24
N ALA A 436 1.78 28.67 7.01
CA ALA A 436 1.60 27.56 6.09
C ALA A 436 2.93 26.96 5.62
N ILE A 437 3.92 27.81 5.30
CA ILE A 437 5.28 27.34 4.98
C ILE A 437 5.90 26.61 6.17
N GLN A 438 5.73 27.12 7.39
CA GLN A 438 6.26 26.50 8.61
C GLN A 438 5.61 25.14 8.92
N ALA A 439 4.29 25.01 8.75
CA ALA A 439 3.60 23.74 8.92
C ALA A 439 4.07 22.71 7.89
N LEU A 440 4.27 23.13 6.64
CA LEU A 440 4.78 22.25 5.60
C LEU A 440 6.23 21.81 5.88
N ASP A 441 7.10 22.73 6.30
CA ASP A 441 8.51 22.44 6.61
C ASP A 441 8.64 21.58 7.87
N SER A 442 8.17 22.08 9.01
CA SER A 442 8.43 21.46 10.32
C SER A 442 7.50 20.28 10.64
N GLU A 443 6.23 20.34 10.23
CA GLU A 443 5.21 19.33 10.57
C GLU A 443 4.94 18.36 9.41
N GLN A 444 5.44 18.65 8.20
CA GLN A 444 5.14 17.90 6.97
C GLN A 444 3.62 17.83 6.69
N MET A 445 2.92 18.95 6.94
CA MET A 445 1.48 19.09 6.78
C MET A 445 1.14 20.23 5.83
N LEU A 446 0.37 19.94 4.79
CA LEU A 446 -0.31 20.92 3.95
C LEU A 446 -1.59 21.41 4.65
N LEU A 447 -1.65 22.70 4.95
CA LEU A 447 -2.85 23.34 5.47
C LEU A 447 -3.81 23.69 4.32
N ILE A 448 -5.10 23.44 4.50
CA ILE A 448 -6.17 23.80 3.57
C ILE A 448 -7.18 24.69 4.29
N ASP A 449 -7.54 25.81 3.68
CA ASP A 449 -8.50 26.76 4.23
C ASP A 449 -9.95 26.41 3.83
N PHE A 450 -10.81 26.13 4.82
CA PHE A 450 -12.26 25.95 4.64
C PHE A 450 -13.04 27.15 5.21
N ASP A 451 -12.45 28.35 5.20
CA ASP A 451 -12.92 29.63 5.76
C ASP A 451 -13.08 29.66 7.29
N ARG A 452 -13.64 28.61 7.90
CA ARG A 452 -13.91 28.52 9.36
C ARG A 452 -12.90 27.65 10.12
N TYR A 453 -12.30 26.69 9.44
CA TYR A 453 -11.33 25.76 10.00
C TYR A 453 -10.27 25.42 8.97
N GLU A 454 -9.15 24.87 9.43
CA GLU A 454 -8.06 24.42 8.59
C GLU A 454 -7.99 22.89 8.62
N VAL A 455 -7.94 22.27 7.44
CA VAL A 455 -7.69 20.82 7.30
C VAL A 455 -6.20 20.62 7.09
N GLN A 456 -5.62 19.61 7.74
CA GLN A 456 -4.20 19.27 7.63
C GLN A 456 -4.05 17.96 6.85
N ILE A 457 -3.28 17.99 5.77
CA ILE A 457 -3.00 16.82 4.93
C ILE A 457 -1.50 16.51 5.00
N PRO A 458 -1.09 15.27 5.35
CA PRO A 458 0.32 14.89 5.33
C PRO A 458 0.92 15.05 3.93
N LEU A 459 2.01 15.81 3.82
CA LEU A 459 2.72 16.05 2.57
C LEU A 459 4.23 16.11 2.82
N GLU A 460 4.94 15.10 2.31
CA GLU A 460 6.40 15.03 2.44
C GLU A 460 7.09 15.92 1.40
N VAL A 461 7.83 16.94 1.85
CA VAL A 461 8.64 17.82 0.99
C VAL A 461 9.99 18.13 1.65
N ASN A 462 11.00 18.42 0.83
CA ASN A 462 12.31 18.85 1.30
C ASN A 462 12.49 20.35 1.02
N CYS A 463 12.75 21.15 2.05
CA CYS A 463 12.86 22.61 1.91
C CYS A 463 14.31 23.10 1.90
N LEU A 464 14.64 23.92 0.89
CA LEU A 464 15.89 24.65 0.75
C LEU A 464 15.61 26.16 0.75
N TYR A 465 16.08 26.87 1.76
CA TYR A 465 16.03 28.32 1.83
C TYR A 465 17.32 28.93 1.25
N VAL A 466 17.17 29.99 0.46
CA VAL A 466 18.28 30.81 -0.02
C VAL A 466 18.08 32.23 0.48
N SER A 467 19.01 32.75 1.27
CA SER A 467 18.83 34.04 1.95
C SER A 467 20.10 34.89 1.95
N ASN A 468 19.94 36.21 1.84
CA ASN A 468 21.07 37.16 1.95
C ASN A 468 21.57 37.28 3.40
N LYS A 469 20.69 37.10 4.39
CA LYS A 469 20.97 37.21 5.83
C LYS A 469 20.47 35.96 6.57
N SER A 470 20.13 36.07 7.85
CA SER A 470 19.38 35.01 8.54
C SER A 470 17.96 34.96 7.98
N SER A 471 17.50 33.77 7.59
CA SER A 471 16.12 33.58 7.10
C SER A 471 15.10 34.09 8.12
N MET A 472 14.03 34.70 7.62
CA MET A 472 12.90 35.13 8.42
C MET A 472 12.16 33.94 9.05
N LEU A 473 12.20 32.80 8.35
CA LEU A 473 11.76 31.51 8.82
C LEU A 473 12.90 30.92 9.65
N LYS A 474 12.99 31.33 10.93
CA LYS A 474 13.97 30.85 11.92
C LYS A 474 13.86 29.35 12.26
N ASN A 475 13.16 28.59 11.43
CA ASN A 475 12.81 27.19 11.62
C ASN A 475 13.65 26.25 10.77
N ALA A 476 14.53 26.77 9.89
CA ALA A 476 15.43 25.90 9.15
C ALA A 476 16.37 25.14 10.10
N ASP A 477 16.35 23.81 10.01
CA ASP A 477 17.09 22.92 10.91
C ASP A 477 18.62 23.11 10.81
N ILE A 478 19.10 23.42 9.59
CA ILE A 478 20.50 23.65 9.30
C ILE A 478 20.69 25.02 8.65
N LEU A 479 21.40 25.91 9.35
CA LEU A 479 21.93 27.15 8.78
C LEU A 479 23.35 26.93 8.26
N LEU A 480 23.58 27.22 6.98
CA LEU A 480 24.88 27.14 6.34
C LEU A 480 25.22 28.46 5.65
N PRO A 481 26.18 29.25 6.18
CA PRO A 481 26.69 30.43 5.47
C PRO A 481 27.49 30.01 4.23
N LEU A 482 27.14 30.54 3.06
CA LEU A 482 27.85 30.27 1.81
C LEU A 482 29.26 30.84 1.88
N ARG A 483 30.25 30.06 1.42
CA ARG A 483 31.66 30.47 1.40
C ARG A 483 32.24 30.40 -0.01
N PRO A 484 32.17 31.53 -0.75
CA PRO A 484 32.81 31.63 -2.06
C PRO A 484 34.29 31.28 -1.98
N GLN A 485 34.74 30.37 -2.85
CA GLN A 485 36.16 30.08 -3.04
C GLN A 485 36.69 30.97 -4.16
N LEU A 486 37.80 31.65 -3.92
CA LEU A 486 38.45 32.57 -4.88
C LEU A 486 39.13 31.85 -6.06
N ASN A 487 39.14 30.52 -6.08
CA ASN A 487 39.85 29.75 -7.09
C ASN A 487 38.95 29.46 -8.29
N ASN A 488 39.39 29.86 -9.48
CA ASN A 488 38.80 29.41 -10.74
C ASN A 488 39.09 27.92 -10.89
N VAL A 489 38.17 27.07 -10.42
CA VAL A 489 38.22 25.64 -10.64
C VAL A 489 37.57 25.37 -11.99
N ASP A 490 38.29 24.79 -12.94
CA ASP A 490 37.68 24.29 -14.17
C ASP A 490 36.70 23.17 -13.81
N TYR A 491 35.40 23.45 -13.98
CA TYR A 491 34.34 22.47 -13.80
C TYR A 491 34.21 21.68 -15.10
N PRO A 492 34.59 20.38 -15.12
CA PRO A 492 34.41 19.58 -16.33
C PRO A 492 32.93 19.51 -16.68
N GLU A 493 32.61 19.70 -17.96
CA GLU A 493 31.25 19.50 -18.44
C GLU A 493 30.80 18.07 -18.15
N THR A 494 29.62 17.94 -17.56
CA THR A 494 29.09 16.61 -17.23
C THR A 494 28.48 16.01 -18.49
N SER A 495 29.08 14.94 -19.01
CA SER A 495 28.53 14.21 -20.15
C SER A 495 27.09 13.72 -19.88
N ALA A 496 26.25 13.66 -20.92
CA ALA A 496 24.86 13.23 -20.81
C ALA A 496 24.71 11.84 -20.15
N GLY A 497 25.54 10.87 -20.53
CA GLY A 497 25.52 9.52 -19.92
C GLY A 497 25.92 9.50 -18.44
N SER A 498 26.75 10.44 -17.97
CA SER A 498 27.08 10.56 -16.54
C SER A 498 25.92 11.17 -15.74
N LEU A 499 25.18 12.11 -16.32
CA LEU A 499 23.97 12.67 -15.70
C LEU A 499 22.85 11.64 -15.58
N GLU A 500 22.64 10.82 -16.61
CA GLU A 500 21.68 9.70 -16.56
C GLU A 500 22.05 8.69 -15.46
N ALA A 501 23.32 8.28 -15.38
CA ALA A 501 23.79 7.38 -14.32
C ALA A 501 23.60 7.99 -12.92
N LEU A 502 23.79 9.31 -12.78
CA LEU A 502 23.60 10.03 -11.54
C LEU A 502 22.12 10.12 -11.14
N ARG A 503 21.22 10.47 -12.07
CA ARG A 503 19.77 10.48 -11.86
C ARG A 503 19.28 9.10 -11.43
N PHE A 504 19.71 8.06 -12.13
CA PHE A 504 19.39 6.68 -11.78
C PHE A 504 19.88 6.31 -10.36
N LEU A 505 21.12 6.69 -10.00
CA LEU A 505 21.65 6.49 -8.65
C LEU A 505 20.81 7.22 -7.58
N LEU A 506 20.48 8.49 -7.80
CA LEU A 506 19.66 9.28 -6.87
C LEU A 506 18.25 8.69 -6.73
N GLY A 507 17.66 8.23 -7.82
CA GLY A 507 16.41 7.47 -7.82
C GLY A 507 16.52 6.23 -6.92
N LEU A 508 17.51 5.37 -7.13
CA LEU A 508 17.69 4.16 -6.33
C LEU A 508 17.91 4.44 -4.84
N VAL A 509 18.70 5.46 -4.52
CA VAL A 509 19.05 5.81 -3.15
C VAL A 509 17.84 6.37 -2.41
N SER A 510 17.03 7.21 -3.08
CA SER A 510 15.82 7.79 -2.50
C SER A 510 14.66 6.80 -2.35
N HIS A 511 14.69 5.65 -3.05
CA HIS A 511 13.68 4.58 -2.98
C HIS A 511 14.08 3.43 -2.04
N ARG A 512 15.13 3.58 -1.23
CA ARG A 512 15.51 2.52 -0.28
C ARG A 512 14.47 2.43 0.84
N THR A 513 13.69 1.36 0.83
CA THR A 513 12.66 1.04 1.84
C THR A 513 13.23 0.35 3.09
N GLN A 514 14.48 -0.12 3.06
CA GLN A 514 15.11 -0.75 4.21
C GLN A 514 15.66 0.28 5.21
N PRO A 515 15.42 0.09 6.53
CA PRO A 515 16.03 0.93 7.54
C PRO A 515 17.55 0.72 7.52
N LEU A 516 18.32 1.82 7.48
CA LEU A 516 19.78 1.77 7.60
C LEU A 516 20.16 1.02 8.88
N HIS A 517 21.05 0.03 8.76
CA HIS A 517 21.49 -0.75 9.91
C HIS A 517 22.40 0.10 10.80
N LEU A 518 22.06 0.20 12.10
CA LEU A 518 22.73 1.03 13.09
C LEU A 518 23.41 0.16 14.15
N GLN A 519 24.40 -0.65 13.79
CA GLN A 519 25.13 -1.45 14.78
C GLN A 519 26.02 -0.56 15.66
N GLN A 520 25.81 -0.57 16.97
CA GLN A 520 26.75 -0.08 18.00
C GLN A 520 27.17 1.40 17.93
N ILE A 521 26.51 2.23 17.11
CA ILE A 521 26.94 3.61 16.82
C ILE A 521 26.26 4.68 17.68
N MET A 522 25.16 4.35 18.38
CA MET A 522 24.46 5.32 19.22
C MET A 522 25.34 5.87 20.37
N GLY A 523 26.25 5.05 20.89
CA GLY A 523 27.25 5.50 21.88
C GLY A 523 28.15 6.61 21.32
N ALA A 524 28.66 6.42 20.10
CA ALA A 524 29.50 7.41 19.42
C ALA A 524 28.76 8.74 19.18
N PHE A 525 27.50 8.70 18.72
CA PHE A 525 26.69 9.92 18.60
C PHE A 525 26.45 10.61 19.93
N SER A 526 26.18 9.85 21.00
CA SER A 526 25.95 10.40 22.33
C SER A 526 27.21 11.08 22.88
N GLU A 527 28.37 10.44 22.74
CA GLU A 527 29.66 10.99 23.15
C GLU A 527 30.03 12.24 22.33
N ASP A 528 29.97 12.17 21.00
CA ASP A 528 30.26 13.31 20.12
C ASP A 528 29.29 14.47 20.36
N PHE A 529 28.00 14.19 20.59
CA PHE A 529 27.01 15.20 20.92
C PHE A 529 27.27 15.84 22.28
N ALA A 530 27.65 15.06 23.29
CA ALA A 530 28.04 15.57 24.60
C ALA A 530 29.28 16.48 24.50
N HIS A 531 30.33 16.04 23.80
CA HIS A 531 31.53 16.84 23.54
C HIS A 531 31.21 18.15 22.80
N MET A 532 30.33 18.09 21.80
CA MET A 532 29.90 19.28 21.06
C MET A 532 29.07 20.24 21.91
N ARG A 533 28.23 19.72 22.81
CA ARG A 533 27.49 20.52 23.79
C ARG A 533 28.43 21.22 24.77
N ASP A 534 29.55 20.59 25.12
CA ASP A 534 30.59 21.19 25.95
C ASP A 534 31.46 22.23 25.22
N GLU A 535 31.90 21.96 23.99
CA GLU A 535 32.69 22.91 23.17
C GLU A 535 31.84 24.14 22.76
N PHE A 536 30.54 23.95 22.57
CA PHE A 536 29.59 24.97 22.13
C PHE A 536 28.51 25.30 23.18
N ARG A 537 28.88 25.42 24.46
CA ARG A 537 27.94 25.76 25.58
C ARG A 537 27.11 27.03 25.36
N ASP A 538 27.62 27.97 24.58
CA ASP A 538 26.91 29.22 24.24
C ASP A 538 25.75 29.03 23.23
N MET A 539 25.59 27.83 22.66
CA MET A 539 24.56 27.51 21.66
C MET A 539 23.57 26.47 22.19
N HIS A 540 22.28 26.68 21.94
CA HIS A 540 21.20 25.76 22.33
C HIS A 540 21.26 24.47 21.50
N LEU A 541 21.99 23.46 21.98
CA LEU A 541 22.08 22.12 21.41
C LEU A 541 21.13 21.18 22.15
N GLY A 542 19.93 20.99 21.60
CA GLY A 542 18.88 20.14 22.18
C GLY A 542 18.66 18.83 21.42
N GLN A 543 17.68 18.04 21.86
CA GLN A 543 17.28 16.76 21.23
C GLN A 543 16.96 16.91 19.73
N HIS A 544 16.35 18.02 19.34
CA HIS A 544 16.07 18.35 17.94
C HIS A 544 17.35 18.33 17.08
N THR A 545 18.46 18.87 17.57
CA THR A 545 19.72 18.90 16.81
C THR A 545 20.31 17.50 16.61
N LEU A 546 20.20 16.64 17.62
CA LEU A 546 20.63 15.25 17.51
C LEU A 546 19.84 14.48 16.44
N HIS A 547 18.51 14.68 16.39
CA HIS A 547 17.67 14.12 15.33
C HIS A 547 18.16 14.52 13.94
N VAL A 548 18.41 15.81 13.71
CA VAL A 548 18.91 16.34 12.43
C VAL A 548 20.26 15.73 12.07
N TRP A 549 21.14 15.49 13.05
CA TRP A 549 22.45 14.86 12.79
C TRP A 549 22.32 13.41 12.38
N VAL A 550 21.42 12.66 13.01
CA VAL A 550 21.13 11.28 12.61
C VAL A 550 20.53 11.25 11.20
N ALA A 551 19.57 12.13 10.90
CA ALA A 551 18.98 12.25 9.57
C ALA A 551 20.04 12.60 8.51
N LEU A 552 20.90 13.58 8.79
CA LEU A 552 22.01 13.96 7.92
C LEU A 552 23.02 12.82 7.72
N ALA A 553 23.35 12.08 8.79
CA ALA A 553 24.26 10.95 8.70
C ALA A 553 23.70 9.83 7.84
N ARG A 554 22.39 9.53 7.97
CA ARG A 554 21.69 8.58 7.09
C ARG A 554 21.73 9.04 5.64
N ALA A 555 21.41 10.30 5.37
CA ALA A 555 21.51 10.87 4.02
C ALA A 555 22.94 10.77 3.46
N CYS A 556 23.96 11.00 4.30
CA CYS A 556 25.36 10.82 3.89
C CYS A 556 25.68 9.35 3.56
N CYS A 557 25.26 8.36 4.36
CA CYS A 557 25.41 6.93 4.02
C CYS A 557 24.80 6.61 2.65
N TYR A 558 23.57 7.06 2.45
CA TYR A 558 22.79 6.87 1.24
C TYR A 558 23.49 7.42 -0.01
N THR A 559 24.01 8.64 0.05
CA THR A 559 24.78 9.20 -1.06
C THR A 559 26.08 8.46 -1.39
N HIS A 560 26.62 7.67 -0.45
CA HIS A 560 27.78 6.79 -0.67
C HIS A 560 27.37 5.36 -1.06
N GLY A 561 26.07 5.08 -1.11
CA GLY A 561 25.53 3.76 -1.41
C GLY A 561 25.63 2.76 -0.25
N GLU A 562 26.01 3.20 0.95
CA GLU A 562 26.20 2.36 2.14
C GLU A 562 24.85 1.84 2.68
N GLU A 563 24.83 0.60 3.16
CA GLU A 563 23.64 -0.04 3.78
C GLU A 563 23.69 -0.01 5.31
N GLU A 564 24.87 0.19 5.86
CA GLU A 564 25.12 0.29 7.29
C GLU A 564 25.78 1.63 7.59
N MET A 565 25.40 2.25 8.71
CA MET A 565 26.17 3.40 9.19
C MET A 565 27.50 2.90 9.74
N THR A 566 28.61 3.58 9.43
CA THR A 566 29.94 3.26 9.96
C THR A 566 30.42 4.36 10.91
N LEU A 567 31.30 4.02 11.86
CA LEU A 567 31.91 5.03 12.75
C LEU A 567 32.68 6.10 11.97
N GLN A 568 33.31 5.73 10.86
CA GLN A 568 33.94 6.68 9.96
C GLN A 568 32.95 7.70 9.40
N ARG A 569 31.75 7.24 8.98
CA ARG A 569 30.71 8.13 8.47
C ARG A 569 30.18 9.09 9.54
N VAL A 570 30.04 8.61 10.77
CA VAL A 570 29.66 9.45 11.91
C VAL A 570 30.71 10.51 12.18
N ALA A 571 31.99 10.13 12.19
CA ALA A 571 33.09 11.06 12.37
C ALA A 571 33.15 12.12 11.24
N ASP A 572 32.94 11.72 9.98
CA ASP A 572 32.88 12.64 8.84
C ASP A 572 31.75 13.67 9.02
N VAL A 573 30.56 13.22 9.43
CA VAL A 573 29.40 14.09 9.67
C VAL A 573 29.67 15.02 10.85
N ALA A 574 30.23 14.51 11.94
CA ALA A 574 30.62 15.32 13.09
C ALA A 574 31.65 16.40 12.71
N LEU A 575 32.62 16.08 11.85
CA LEU A 575 33.58 17.05 11.31
C LEU A 575 32.90 18.12 10.44
N LYS A 576 31.98 17.74 9.55
CA LYS A 576 31.19 18.69 8.74
C LYS A 576 30.39 19.64 9.61
N VAL A 577 29.74 19.11 10.65
CA VAL A 577 28.98 19.92 11.60
C VAL A 577 29.90 20.83 12.42
N LYS A 578 31.04 20.35 12.91
CA LYS A 578 32.06 21.18 13.59
C LYS A 578 32.53 22.33 12.71
N TYR A 579 32.85 22.03 11.45
CA TYR A 579 33.27 23.04 10.48
C TYR A 579 32.17 24.08 10.23
N ARG A 580 30.92 23.63 10.04
CA ARG A 580 29.74 24.49 9.92
C ARG A 580 29.56 25.39 11.14
N ARG A 581 29.58 24.86 12.36
CA ARG A 581 29.42 25.66 13.59
C ARG A 581 30.54 26.69 13.77
N ARG A 582 31.78 26.34 13.43
CA ARG A 582 32.89 27.31 13.40
C ARG A 582 32.67 28.40 12.36
N SER A 583 31.99 28.08 11.25
CA SER A 583 31.59 29.07 10.26
C SER A 583 30.52 30.03 10.75
N GLU A 584 29.46 29.51 11.37
CA GLU A 584 28.38 30.29 11.97
C GLU A 584 28.95 31.27 13.01
N ARG A 585 29.86 30.81 13.89
CA ARG A 585 30.51 31.67 14.89
C ARG A 585 31.32 32.82 14.28
N ARG A 586 32.08 32.58 13.20
CA ARG A 586 32.85 33.64 12.53
C ARG A 586 31.95 34.71 11.93
N VAL A 587 30.81 34.30 11.36
CA VAL A 587 29.82 35.23 10.80
C VAL A 587 29.13 36.03 11.91
N GLN A 588 28.76 35.37 13.02
CA GLN A 588 28.17 36.04 14.20
C GLN A 588 29.14 37.02 14.89
N ALA A 589 30.44 36.74 14.90
CA ALA A 589 31.47 37.62 15.46
C ALA A 589 31.69 38.90 14.63
N ASN A 590 31.37 38.87 13.33
CA ASN A 590 31.58 39.98 12.40
C ASN A 590 30.30 40.78 12.08
N GLY A 591 29.14 40.45 12.69
CA GLY A 591 27.86 41.14 12.47
C GLY A 591 27.58 42.28 13.47
N PRO A 592 26.80 43.32 13.10
CA PRO A 592 26.44 44.40 14.03
C PRO A 592 25.44 43.94 15.10
N GLN A 593 25.88 44.06 16.35
CA GLN A 593 25.20 44.10 17.66
C GLN A 593 23.97 43.21 17.94
N ARG A 594 24.18 42.35 18.94
CA ARG A 594 23.21 41.64 19.80
C ARG A 594 21.97 42.47 20.16
N VAL A 595 20.78 41.91 19.89
CA VAL A 595 19.55 42.27 20.61
C VAL A 595 18.96 41.03 21.30
N ARG A 596 19.12 41.02 22.63
CA ARG A 596 18.31 40.40 23.69
C ARG A 596 17.86 38.94 23.51
N PHE A 597 18.65 38.03 24.10
CA PHE A 597 18.24 36.65 24.45
C PHE A 597 18.26 36.41 25.99
N ASP A 598 18.17 37.47 26.80
CA ASP A 598 18.17 37.36 28.27
C ASP A 598 16.76 37.19 28.88
N ALA A 599 15.70 37.28 28.08
CA ALA A 599 14.31 37.14 28.57
C ALA A 599 13.86 35.67 28.71
N PHE A 600 14.42 34.75 27.92
CA PHE A 600 14.05 33.32 27.95
C PHE A 600 14.87 32.52 28.99
N ARG A 601 16.08 33.02 29.31
CA ARG A 601 17.02 32.38 30.26
C ARG A 601 16.51 32.35 31.70
N ARG A 602 15.64 33.30 32.08
CA ARG A 602 15.13 33.43 33.47
C ARG A 602 13.87 32.59 33.75
N LEU A 603 13.29 31.95 32.72
CA LEU A 603 12.10 31.12 32.88
C LEU A 603 12.44 29.68 33.24
N HIS A 604 13.52 29.10 32.70
CA HIS A 604 13.88 27.70 32.95
C HIS A 604 14.69 27.45 34.22
N ASP A 605 15.49 28.42 34.68
CA ASP A 605 16.21 28.28 35.95
C ASP A 605 15.27 28.40 37.17
N ARG A 606 14.03 28.89 36.98
CA ARG A 606 13.00 28.94 38.01
C ARG A 606 12.37 27.57 38.30
N ASP A 607 12.25 26.70 37.31
CA ASP A 607 11.51 25.44 37.45
C ASP A 607 12.18 24.45 38.43
N ALA A 608 13.51 24.51 38.58
CA ALA A 608 14.26 23.66 39.51
C ALA A 608 14.23 24.18 40.97
N GLU A 609 14.14 25.50 41.17
CA GLU A 609 13.91 26.11 42.50
C GLU A 609 12.44 25.99 42.95
N GLN A 610 11.50 25.97 41.99
CA GLN A 610 10.05 25.88 42.24
C GLN A 610 9.66 24.55 42.92
N SER A 611 10.23 23.43 42.49
CA SER A 611 9.88 22.08 43.00
C SER A 611 10.20 21.87 44.49
N LEU A 612 11.27 22.51 45.01
CA LEU A 612 11.62 22.47 46.44
C LEU A 612 10.75 23.42 47.28
N LEU A 613 10.28 24.54 46.70
CA LEU A 613 9.32 25.44 47.33
C LEU A 613 7.90 24.84 47.37
N ASP A 614 7.49 24.12 46.34
CA ASP A 614 6.16 23.53 46.22
C ASP A 614 5.89 22.42 47.26
N ALA A 615 6.92 21.67 47.66
CA ALA A 615 6.82 20.68 48.73
C ALA A 615 6.62 21.31 50.12
N ALA A 616 7.32 22.42 50.41
CA ALA A 616 7.20 23.15 51.67
C ALA A 616 5.86 23.90 51.79
N ASP A 617 5.35 24.44 50.68
CA ASP A 617 4.05 25.13 50.65
C ASP A 617 2.85 24.16 50.68
N ALA A 618 2.98 22.92 50.21
CA ALA A 618 1.95 21.89 50.34
C ALA A 618 1.70 21.49 51.81
N GLU A 619 2.77 21.37 52.59
CA GLU A 619 2.70 21.07 54.03
C GLU A 619 2.06 22.23 54.82
N ARG A 620 2.38 23.46 54.41
CA ARG A 620 1.78 24.69 54.93
C ARG A 620 0.27 24.77 54.65
N THR A 621 -0.15 24.38 53.44
CA THR A 621 -1.56 24.39 53.01
C THR A 621 -2.40 23.35 53.77
N ARG A 622 -1.84 22.16 54.05
CA ARG A 622 -2.48 21.15 54.92
C ARG A 622 -2.72 21.65 56.33
N SER A 623 -1.75 22.35 56.91
CA SER A 623 -1.89 22.97 58.23
C SER A 623 -2.97 24.06 58.24
N THR A 624 -3.07 24.87 57.17
CA THR A 624 -4.11 25.92 57.07
C THR A 624 -5.52 25.36 56.90
N ILE A 625 -5.68 24.21 56.23
CA ILE A 625 -6.96 23.48 56.13
C ILE A 625 -7.43 22.97 57.50
N GLN A 626 -6.50 22.55 58.37
CA GLN A 626 -6.82 22.12 59.74
C GLN A 626 -7.25 23.27 60.65
N GLU A 627 -6.75 24.49 60.41
CA GLU A 627 -7.02 25.67 61.22
C GLU A 627 -8.23 26.50 60.73
N ALA A 628 -8.80 26.19 59.56
CA ALA A 628 -9.91 26.92 58.98
C ALA A 628 -11.23 26.72 59.77
N ILE A 629 -11.79 27.81 60.30
CA ILE A 629 -12.98 27.83 61.16
C ILE A 629 -14.30 27.84 60.34
N SER A 630 -14.27 28.37 59.12
CA SER A 630 -15.42 28.51 58.22
C SER A 630 -15.53 27.32 57.27
N ALA A 631 -16.69 26.66 57.26
CA ALA A 631 -16.95 25.49 56.42
C ALA A 631 -16.84 25.78 54.91
N LYS A 632 -17.10 27.02 54.50
CA LYS A 632 -17.03 27.44 53.09
C LYS A 632 -15.58 27.64 52.63
N ASP A 633 -14.73 28.17 53.49
CA ASP A 633 -13.31 28.40 53.18
C ASP A 633 -12.53 27.09 53.23
N LYS A 634 -12.90 26.20 54.16
CA LYS A 634 -12.35 24.85 54.22
C LYS A 634 -12.62 24.05 52.94
N ALA A 635 -13.86 24.08 52.43
CA ALA A 635 -14.21 23.39 51.19
C ALA A 635 -13.47 23.94 49.94
N LEU A 636 -13.21 25.25 49.90
CA LEU A 636 -12.43 25.87 48.82
C LEU A 636 -10.95 25.47 48.87
N LEU A 637 -10.37 25.42 50.07
CA LEU A 637 -8.97 25.01 50.28
C LEU A 637 -8.77 23.51 50.02
N GLU A 638 -9.72 22.66 50.44
CA GLU A 638 -9.71 21.23 50.14
C GLU A 638 -9.79 20.98 48.63
N LYS A 639 -10.67 21.69 47.93
CA LYS A 639 -10.78 21.58 46.46
C LYS A 639 -9.54 22.07 45.72
N ALA A 640 -8.88 23.12 46.22
CA ALA A 640 -7.61 23.60 45.66
C ALA A 640 -6.45 22.63 45.92
N TYR A 641 -6.47 21.94 47.07
CA TYR A 641 -5.50 20.90 47.40
C TYR A 641 -5.69 19.65 46.53
N GLU A 642 -6.93 19.22 46.31
CA GLU A 642 -7.28 18.09 45.43
C GLU A 642 -6.83 18.33 43.98
N LEU A 643 -7.16 19.50 43.41
CA LEU A 643 -6.76 19.84 42.03
C LEU A 643 -5.22 19.83 41.84
N ARG A 644 -4.49 20.15 42.91
CA ARG A 644 -3.01 20.19 42.92
C ARG A 644 -2.40 18.81 43.10
N GLU A 645 -2.98 17.95 43.94
CA GLU A 645 -2.60 16.53 44.03
C GLU A 645 -2.92 15.78 42.73
N GLU A 646 -4.03 16.09 42.06
CA GLU A 646 -4.33 15.59 40.72
C GLU A 646 -3.25 16.01 39.72
N SER A 647 -2.87 17.29 39.69
CA SER A 647 -1.79 17.77 38.81
C SER A 647 -0.44 17.10 39.11
N ARG A 648 -0.11 16.84 40.39
CA ARG A 648 1.11 16.10 40.77
C ARG A 648 1.05 14.64 40.33
N MET A 649 -0.08 13.97 40.51
CA MET A 649 -0.26 12.59 40.05
C MET A 649 -0.20 12.50 38.52
N GLU A 650 -0.71 13.50 37.79
CA GLU A 650 -0.55 13.61 36.34
C GLU A 650 0.93 13.76 35.95
N GLU A 651 1.70 14.55 36.70
CA GLU A 651 3.14 14.73 36.47
C GLU A 651 3.95 13.48 36.80
N GLU A 652 3.64 12.77 37.89
CA GLU A 652 4.23 11.47 38.24
C GLU A 652 3.88 10.39 37.21
N ASN A 653 2.63 10.37 36.72
CA ASN A 653 2.21 9.50 35.63
C ASN A 653 2.92 9.84 34.32
N ALA A 654 3.14 11.13 34.03
CA ALA A 654 3.92 11.59 32.89
C ALA A 654 5.40 11.16 32.99
N GLN A 655 5.99 11.20 34.18
CA GLN A 655 7.34 10.68 34.44
C GLN A 655 7.40 9.14 34.34
N GLY A 656 6.37 8.43 34.80
CA GLY A 656 6.21 6.98 34.62
C GLY A 656 6.11 6.58 33.14
N MET A 657 5.35 7.35 32.36
CA MET A 657 5.27 7.17 30.91
C MET A 657 6.61 7.52 30.23
N ALA A 658 7.30 8.57 30.67
CA ALA A 658 8.61 8.96 30.13
C ALA A 658 9.70 7.90 30.40
N SER A 659 9.66 7.24 31.56
CA SER A 659 10.58 6.16 31.93
C SER A 659 10.27 4.84 31.19
N SER A 660 8.99 4.50 31.00
CA SER A 660 8.58 3.39 30.11
C SER A 660 8.96 3.66 28.64
N PHE A 661 8.81 4.91 28.18
CA PHE A 661 9.26 5.36 26.86
C PHE A 661 10.79 5.26 26.69
N ALA A 662 11.55 5.65 27.71
CA ALA A 662 13.02 5.52 27.71
C ALA A 662 13.46 4.04 27.64
N ALA A 663 12.79 3.13 28.37
CA ALA A 663 13.05 1.69 28.29
C ALA A 663 12.67 1.10 26.92
N THR A 664 11.57 1.57 26.33
CA THR A 664 11.11 1.18 24.98
C THR A 664 12.12 1.62 23.91
N LEU A 665 12.66 2.84 24.01
CA LEU A 665 13.72 3.34 23.11
C LEU A 665 15.03 2.54 23.22
N GLN A 666 15.39 2.10 24.43
CA GLN A 666 16.58 1.26 24.62
C GLN A 666 16.41 -0.12 23.96
N GLN A 667 15.24 -0.75 24.05
CA GLN A 667 14.97 -2.02 23.35
C GLN A 667 14.86 -1.86 21.83
N PHE A 668 14.28 -0.76 21.34
CA PHE A 668 14.19 -0.43 19.92
C PHE A 668 15.57 -0.25 19.26
N SER A 669 16.57 0.16 20.05
CA SER A 669 17.96 0.36 19.59
C SER A 669 18.82 -0.90 19.48
N GLY A 670 18.29 -2.08 19.84
CA GLY A 670 19.01 -3.35 19.71
C GLY A 670 20.12 -3.61 20.74
N GLN A 671 20.26 -2.77 21.78
CA GLN A 671 21.22 -2.99 22.87
C GLN A 671 20.72 -4.02 23.90
N ALA A 672 20.52 -5.27 23.50
CA ALA A 672 19.98 -6.31 24.39
C ALA A 672 21.03 -7.10 25.19
N GLU A 673 22.33 -6.97 24.90
CA GLU A 673 23.35 -7.81 25.57
C GLU A 673 24.09 -7.10 26.73
N GLY A 674 23.77 -5.84 27.05
CA GLY A 674 24.56 -5.05 28.02
C GLY A 674 23.82 -4.38 29.18
N ALA A 675 22.48 -4.35 29.22
CA ALA A 675 21.75 -3.53 30.20
C ALA A 675 21.17 -4.36 31.36
N SER A 676 21.78 -4.25 32.54
CA SER A 676 21.27 -4.74 33.83
C SER A 676 19.99 -4.03 34.31
N SER A 677 19.42 -3.12 33.52
CA SER A 677 18.30 -2.24 33.89
C SER A 677 16.90 -2.80 33.56
N CYS A 678 16.78 -3.88 32.78
CA CYS A 678 15.45 -4.42 32.38
C CYS A 678 14.91 -5.48 33.35
N LYS A 679 15.64 -5.84 34.40
CA LYS A 679 15.17 -6.78 35.43
C LYS A 679 14.13 -6.10 36.31
N GLY A 680 12.86 -6.18 35.91
CA GLY A 680 11.72 -5.72 36.71
C GLY A 680 10.48 -5.23 35.95
N LEU A 681 10.55 -5.08 34.61
CA LEU A 681 9.36 -4.72 33.83
C LEU A 681 8.47 -5.96 33.56
N ALA A 682 7.20 -5.85 33.90
CA ALA A 682 6.14 -6.79 33.52
C ALA A 682 5.49 -6.36 32.19
N CYS A 683 4.87 -7.30 31.47
CA CYS A 683 4.25 -7.02 30.17
C CYS A 683 3.13 -5.96 30.18
N GLY A 684 2.61 -5.57 31.36
CA GLY A 684 1.65 -4.48 31.49
C GLY A 684 2.21 -3.08 31.19
N GLY A 685 3.54 -2.90 31.18
CA GLY A 685 4.21 -1.61 30.95
C GLY A 685 4.91 -1.45 29.60
N LEU A 686 4.76 -2.43 28.69
CA LEU A 686 5.49 -2.51 27.42
C LEU A 686 4.50 -2.65 26.24
N ALA A 687 4.48 -1.68 25.33
CA ALA A 687 3.60 -1.69 24.16
C ALA A 687 4.32 -2.21 22.90
N CYS A 688 4.02 -3.44 22.49
CA CYS A 688 4.59 -4.04 21.28
C CYS A 688 3.89 -3.52 20.00
N GLY A 689 4.60 -3.57 18.88
CA GLY A 689 4.09 -3.06 17.61
C GLY A 689 3.14 -4.02 16.90
N GLY A 690 2.61 -3.60 15.74
CA GLY A 690 1.72 -4.43 14.92
C GLY A 690 2.37 -5.76 14.56
N ASN A 691 1.67 -6.87 14.80
CA ASN A 691 2.18 -8.25 14.67
C ASN A 691 3.33 -8.63 15.62
N GLY A 692 3.54 -7.86 16.70
CA GLY A 692 4.38 -8.24 17.84
C GLY A 692 3.56 -8.63 19.07
N PHE A 693 4.18 -9.32 20.02
CA PHE A 693 3.61 -9.67 21.32
C PHE A 693 4.66 -9.54 22.43
N CYS A 694 4.23 -9.33 23.67
CA CYS A 694 5.12 -9.24 24.81
C CYS A 694 5.34 -10.63 25.41
N ASP A 695 6.60 -11.03 25.53
CA ASP A 695 7.05 -12.28 26.14
C ASP A 695 7.78 -11.97 27.45
N GLU A 696 7.34 -12.59 28.55
CA GLU A 696 7.91 -12.37 29.88
C GLU A 696 8.71 -13.60 30.31
N SER A 697 10.04 -13.50 30.24
CA SER A 697 10.94 -14.57 30.67
C SER A 697 11.50 -14.29 32.06
N SER A 698 11.54 -15.32 32.91
CA SER A 698 12.12 -15.23 34.26
C SER A 698 13.62 -14.89 34.28
N GLN A 699 14.32 -15.01 33.15
CA GLN A 699 15.74 -14.67 33.03
C GLN A 699 16.00 -13.31 32.34
N GLU A 700 15.08 -12.85 31.47
CA GLU A 700 15.29 -11.70 30.57
C GLU A 700 14.30 -10.53 30.80
N GLY A 701 13.25 -10.70 31.60
CA GLY A 701 12.19 -9.70 31.79
C GLY A 701 11.18 -9.66 30.63
N ALA A 702 10.26 -8.68 30.64
CA ALA A 702 9.31 -8.46 29.56
C ALA A 702 9.98 -7.89 28.30
N ARG A 703 9.76 -8.54 27.14
CA ARG A 703 10.34 -8.15 25.85
C ARG A 703 9.36 -8.36 24.71
N CYS A 704 9.33 -7.43 23.76
CA CYS A 704 8.53 -7.62 22.55
C CYS A 704 9.21 -8.60 21.58
N ARG A 705 8.44 -9.54 21.04
CA ARG A 705 8.85 -10.51 20.01
C ARG A 705 7.83 -10.50 18.87
N CYS A 706 8.27 -10.80 17.66
CA CYS A 706 7.35 -10.89 16.52
C CYS A 706 6.53 -12.17 16.57
N LYS A 707 5.27 -12.06 16.13
CA LYS A 707 4.41 -13.23 15.98
C LYS A 707 4.98 -14.17 14.91
N ALA A 708 4.69 -15.45 15.01
CA ALA A 708 5.14 -16.45 14.04
C ALA A 708 4.70 -16.09 12.61
N GLY A 709 5.61 -16.24 11.65
CA GLY A 709 5.43 -15.76 10.27
C GLY A 709 5.83 -14.29 10.06
N TYR A 710 6.25 -13.59 11.12
CA TYR A 710 6.81 -12.25 11.06
C TYR A 710 8.22 -12.21 11.65
N GLU A 711 9.10 -11.43 11.02
CA GLU A 711 10.47 -11.22 11.45
C GLU A 711 10.69 -9.74 11.81
N GLY A 712 11.50 -9.51 12.84
CA GLY A 712 11.83 -8.17 13.29
C GLY A 712 12.03 -8.10 14.81
N THR A 713 11.83 -6.91 15.37
CA THR A 713 12.23 -6.58 16.75
C THR A 713 11.12 -6.77 17.79
N GLY A 714 9.94 -7.23 17.38
CA GLY A 714 8.72 -7.22 18.21
C GLY A 714 7.99 -5.88 18.23
N PHE A 715 8.66 -4.79 17.86
CA PHE A 715 8.05 -3.46 17.66
C PHE A 715 7.81 -3.15 16.19
N VAL A 716 8.63 -3.69 15.31
CA VAL A 716 8.40 -3.69 13.86
C VAL A 716 8.48 -5.14 13.41
N CYS A 717 7.34 -5.69 13.02
CA CYS A 717 7.22 -7.08 12.61
C CYS A 717 6.73 -7.14 11.17
N ASN A 718 7.63 -7.48 10.27
CA ASN A 718 7.36 -7.60 8.84
C ASN A 718 7.10 -9.06 8.50
N PRO A 719 6.23 -9.37 7.51
CA PRO A 719 6.07 -10.74 7.04
C PRO A 719 7.42 -11.34 6.68
N ALA A 720 7.72 -12.53 7.22
CA ALA A 720 8.99 -13.21 6.99
C ALA A 720 9.20 -13.47 5.50
N VAL A 721 10.41 -13.23 5.00
CA VAL A 721 10.76 -13.42 3.58
C VAL A 721 10.85 -14.91 3.23
N SER A 722 11.01 -15.76 4.24
CA SER A 722 11.02 -17.21 4.14
C SER A 722 10.38 -17.82 5.38
N PHE A 723 9.51 -18.82 5.22
CA PHE A 723 9.04 -19.61 6.33
C PHE A 723 10.09 -20.65 6.70
N VAL A 724 10.52 -20.65 7.97
CA VAL A 724 11.34 -21.74 8.51
C VAL A 724 10.43 -22.96 8.67
N GLU A 725 10.80 -24.07 8.05
CA GLU A 725 10.08 -25.33 8.21
C GLU A 725 10.19 -25.80 9.67
N HIS A 726 9.05 -25.90 10.36
CA HIS A 726 9.00 -26.48 11.68
C HIS A 726 8.64 -27.96 11.56
N PRO A 727 9.44 -28.88 12.11
CA PRO A 727 9.10 -30.29 12.10
C PRO A 727 7.80 -30.51 12.87
N LEU A 728 6.80 -31.07 12.19
CA LEU A 728 5.51 -31.47 12.76
C LEU A 728 5.67 -32.44 13.94
N ILE A 729 6.74 -33.24 13.93
CA ILE A 729 7.04 -34.27 14.93
C ILE A 729 8.47 -34.04 15.41
N SER A 730 8.62 -33.50 16.63
CA SER A 730 9.91 -33.45 17.31
C SER A 730 10.19 -34.82 17.93
N GLU A 731 10.91 -35.67 17.22
CA GLU A 731 11.32 -36.96 17.78
C GLU A 731 12.50 -36.79 18.76
N ALA A 732 12.61 -37.69 19.74
CA ALA A 732 13.73 -37.71 20.65
C ALA A 732 15.06 -37.96 19.89
N PRO A 733 16.20 -37.46 20.38
CA PRO A 733 17.49 -37.67 19.72
C PRO A 733 17.79 -39.17 19.53
N GLY A 734 17.83 -39.64 18.28
CA GLY A 734 18.19 -41.03 17.92
C GLY A 734 17.07 -41.92 17.36
N SER A 735 15.81 -41.46 17.31
CA SER A 735 14.74 -42.19 16.61
C SER A 735 14.77 -41.95 15.09
N LYS A 736 14.33 -42.96 14.32
CA LYS A 736 14.22 -42.87 12.85
C LYS A 736 12.97 -42.06 12.49
N ALA A 737 13.17 -41.03 11.66
CA ALA A 737 12.10 -40.18 11.15
C ALA A 737 10.95 -41.01 10.54
N PRO A 738 9.69 -40.61 10.77
CA PRO A 738 8.52 -41.36 10.29
C PRO A 738 8.43 -41.32 8.76
N GLN A 739 8.01 -42.44 8.17
CA GLN A 739 7.73 -42.51 6.73
C GLN A 739 6.25 -42.28 6.50
N VAL A 740 5.85 -41.01 6.45
CA VAL A 740 4.46 -40.61 6.26
C VAL A 740 4.01 -40.97 4.85
N ALA A 741 3.07 -41.91 4.75
CA ALA A 741 2.57 -42.43 3.49
C ALA A 741 1.15 -41.93 3.16
N ASP A 742 0.34 -41.60 4.17
CA ASP A 742 -0.93 -40.88 4.04
C ASP A 742 -0.96 -39.69 5.00
N LEU A 743 -1.59 -38.58 4.60
CA LEU A 743 -1.71 -37.35 5.39
C LEU A 743 -3.08 -36.69 5.15
N HIS A 744 -3.78 -36.34 6.22
CA HIS A 744 -4.99 -35.53 6.21
C HIS A 744 -4.84 -34.38 7.21
N VAL A 745 -5.13 -33.15 6.77
CA VAL A 745 -5.03 -31.93 7.58
C VAL A 745 -6.37 -31.20 7.57
N THR A 746 -6.87 -30.83 8.75
CA THR A 746 -8.12 -30.08 8.91
C THR A 746 -7.90 -28.96 9.93
N SER A 747 -8.36 -27.75 9.61
CA SER A 747 -8.49 -26.65 10.58
C SER A 747 -9.64 -26.92 11.53
N LEU A 748 -9.39 -26.76 12.84
CA LEU A 748 -10.38 -26.89 13.90
C LEU A 748 -10.82 -25.50 14.41
N ARG A 749 -11.89 -25.45 15.20
CA ARG A 749 -12.23 -24.28 16.03
C ARG A 749 -11.09 -24.00 17.04
N ASP A 750 -11.06 -22.77 17.56
CA ASP A 750 -10.04 -22.27 18.50
C ASP A 750 -8.61 -22.16 17.93
N ASN A 751 -8.48 -21.85 16.64
CA ASN A 751 -7.17 -21.64 16.01
C ASN A 751 -6.25 -22.88 16.08
N ALA A 752 -6.84 -24.08 16.03
CA ALA A 752 -6.14 -25.35 16.09
C ALA A 752 -6.14 -26.06 14.72
N VAL A 753 -5.18 -26.97 14.53
CA VAL A 753 -5.06 -27.81 13.33
C VAL A 753 -4.90 -29.26 13.77
N ALA A 754 -5.72 -30.14 13.19
CA ALA A 754 -5.58 -31.58 13.34
C ALA A 754 -4.80 -32.15 12.16
N VAL A 755 -3.76 -32.92 12.45
CA VAL A 755 -2.95 -33.63 11.46
C VAL A 755 -3.03 -35.13 11.73
N LEU A 756 -3.61 -35.84 10.77
CA LEU A 756 -3.82 -37.28 10.82
C LEU A 756 -2.93 -37.94 9.77
N PHE A 757 -2.10 -38.90 10.15
CA PHE A 757 -1.16 -39.50 9.20
C PHE A 757 -0.93 -40.99 9.46
N ARG A 758 -0.56 -41.71 8.40
CA ARG A 758 -0.10 -43.10 8.44
C ARG A 758 1.43 -43.16 8.33
N ASP A 759 2.07 -43.87 9.24
CA ASP A 759 3.52 -44.12 9.19
C ASP A 759 3.81 -45.55 8.70
N ALA A 760 4.38 -45.66 7.49
CA ALA A 760 4.76 -46.93 6.88
C ALA A 760 5.91 -47.63 7.62
N SER A 761 6.80 -46.87 8.27
CA SER A 761 7.93 -47.43 9.03
C SER A 761 7.47 -48.12 10.32
N ARG A 762 6.30 -47.75 10.84
CA ARG A 762 5.70 -48.28 12.08
C ARG A 762 4.52 -49.19 11.76
N GLN A 763 4.70 -50.13 10.83
CA GLN A 763 3.69 -51.13 10.45
C GLN A 763 2.36 -50.51 9.97
N ASN A 764 2.42 -49.42 9.19
CA ASN A 764 1.24 -48.73 8.65
C ASN A 764 0.26 -48.21 9.72
N ARG A 765 0.76 -47.86 10.91
CA ARG A 765 -0.09 -47.35 12.00
C ARG A 765 -0.46 -45.89 11.79
N GLY A 766 -1.66 -45.54 12.26
CA GLY A 766 -2.22 -44.19 12.18
C GLY A 766 -2.00 -43.39 13.46
N PHE A 767 -1.64 -42.12 13.31
CA PHE A 767 -1.41 -41.18 14.40
C PHE A 767 -2.17 -39.87 14.16
N LEU A 768 -2.75 -39.31 15.23
CA LEU A 768 -3.36 -37.99 15.26
C LEU A 768 -2.52 -37.06 16.13
N VAL A 769 -2.20 -35.88 15.59
CA VAL A 769 -1.53 -34.79 16.31
C VAL A 769 -2.41 -33.55 16.18
N ILE A 770 -2.61 -32.84 17.28
CA ILE A 770 -3.29 -31.53 17.28
C ILE A 770 -2.24 -30.46 17.54
N GLY A 771 -2.18 -29.46 16.69
CA GLY A 771 -1.41 -28.25 16.94
C GLY A 771 -2.34 -27.09 17.25
N VAL A 772 -1.98 -26.28 18.24
CA VAL A 772 -2.69 -25.04 18.56
C VAL A 772 -1.81 -23.86 18.18
N ALA A 773 -2.32 -22.96 17.34
CA ALA A 773 -1.59 -21.78 16.91
C ALA A 773 -1.51 -20.77 18.07
N GLN A 774 -0.28 -20.41 18.42
CA GLN A 774 0.05 -19.39 19.41
C GLN A 774 0.74 -18.22 18.72
N ASP A 775 0.86 -17.10 19.43
CA ASP A 775 1.57 -15.93 18.91
C ASP A 775 3.02 -16.27 18.51
N ASN A 776 3.69 -17.22 19.19
CA ASN A 776 5.08 -17.60 18.94
C ASN A 776 5.29 -18.87 18.10
N GLY A 777 4.23 -19.44 17.51
CA GLY A 777 4.35 -20.64 16.67
C GLY A 777 3.24 -21.65 16.92
N MET A 778 3.50 -22.90 16.54
CA MET A 778 2.53 -23.99 16.68
C MET A 778 2.92 -24.89 17.87
N ARG A 779 2.02 -25.04 18.84
CA ARG A 779 2.21 -26.00 19.94
C ARG A 779 1.55 -27.32 19.59
N TRP A 780 2.35 -28.33 19.30
CA TRP A 780 1.88 -29.68 18.97
C TRP A 780 1.63 -30.55 20.21
N SER A 781 0.57 -31.36 20.16
CA SER A 781 0.28 -32.41 21.13
C SER A 781 1.20 -33.62 20.94
N ALA A 782 1.25 -34.51 21.92
CA ALA A 782 1.83 -35.82 21.71
C ALA A 782 1.02 -36.59 20.63
N PRO A 783 1.67 -37.37 19.74
CA PRO A 783 0.96 -38.20 18.78
C PRO A 783 0.06 -39.24 19.46
N ALA A 784 -1.24 -39.14 19.24
CA ALA A 784 -2.22 -40.11 19.69
C ALA A 784 -2.34 -41.24 18.67
N LEU A 785 -2.12 -42.46 19.12
CA LEU A 785 -2.21 -43.65 18.30
C LEU A 785 -3.67 -44.04 18.08
N LEU A 786 -4.11 -44.14 16.81
CA LEU A 786 -5.50 -44.48 16.48
C LEU A 786 -5.85 -45.95 16.72
N SER A 787 -4.94 -46.86 16.34
CA SER A 787 -5.19 -48.30 16.38
C SER A 787 -3.90 -49.09 16.57
N SER A 788 -4.02 -50.30 17.12
CA SER A 788 -2.96 -51.30 17.09
C SER A 788 -2.78 -51.92 15.69
N SER A 789 -3.78 -51.80 14.82
CA SER A 789 -3.77 -52.33 13.44
C SER A 789 -3.36 -51.27 12.41
N ALA A 790 -3.19 -51.68 11.16
CA ALA A 790 -2.89 -50.78 10.05
C ALA A 790 -4.06 -49.82 9.75
N VAL A 791 -3.74 -48.60 9.31
CA VAL A 791 -4.68 -47.49 9.10
C VAL A 791 -4.40 -46.83 7.75
N PHE A 792 -5.13 -47.22 6.71
CA PHE A 792 -4.98 -46.71 5.34
C PHE A 792 -6.01 -45.64 5.00
N GLY A 793 -5.56 -44.57 4.34
CA GLY A 793 -6.38 -43.44 3.90
C GLY A 793 -7.22 -42.81 5.01
N PRO A 794 -6.64 -42.46 6.17
CA PRO A 794 -7.39 -41.89 7.28
C PRO A 794 -7.90 -40.48 6.95
N VAL A 795 -9.15 -40.19 7.32
CA VAL A 795 -9.80 -38.88 7.12
C VAL A 795 -10.46 -38.39 8.41
N LEU A 796 -10.51 -37.07 8.59
CA LEU A 796 -11.00 -36.43 9.82
C LEU A 796 -11.95 -35.26 9.52
N ALA A 797 -13.01 -35.15 10.33
CA ALA A 797 -13.94 -34.05 10.32
C ALA A 797 -14.24 -33.58 11.76
N GLU A 798 -14.30 -32.27 11.95
CA GLU A 798 -14.68 -31.65 13.22
C GLU A 798 -16.22 -31.57 13.32
N LEU A 799 -16.76 -31.97 14.47
CA LEU A 799 -18.15 -31.77 14.87
C LEU A 799 -18.22 -30.63 15.90
N ASP A 800 -19.38 -30.38 16.49
CA ASP A 800 -19.58 -29.22 17.38
C ASP A 800 -18.63 -29.17 18.59
N SER A 801 -18.23 -30.31 19.14
CA SER A 801 -17.28 -30.39 20.27
C SER A 801 -16.40 -31.66 20.26
N ASP A 802 -16.49 -32.46 19.20
CA ASP A 802 -15.83 -33.76 19.09
C ASP A 802 -15.32 -33.95 17.64
N LEU A 803 -14.50 -34.97 17.41
CA LEU A 803 -13.93 -35.30 16.11
C LEU A 803 -14.45 -36.65 15.64
N ALA A 804 -14.74 -36.74 14.35
CA ALA A 804 -15.03 -38.00 13.66
C ALA A 804 -13.82 -38.40 12.82
N ILE A 805 -13.38 -39.66 12.94
CA ILE A 805 -12.24 -40.18 12.19
C ILE A 805 -12.64 -41.48 11.52
N ALA A 806 -12.36 -41.60 10.22
CA ALA A 806 -12.59 -42.83 9.46
C ALA A 806 -11.32 -43.29 8.75
N TYR A 807 -11.10 -44.60 8.71
CA TYR A 807 -9.93 -45.21 8.05
C TYR A 807 -10.24 -46.63 7.59
N ARG A 808 -9.33 -47.23 6.81
CA ARG A 808 -9.40 -48.64 6.40
C ARG A 808 -8.32 -49.48 7.05
N THR A 809 -8.61 -50.75 7.31
CA THR A 809 -7.60 -51.68 7.86
C THR A 809 -6.59 -52.19 6.83
N ASP A 810 -6.85 -52.02 5.53
CA ASP A 810 -5.97 -52.43 4.43
C ASP A 810 -6.05 -51.43 3.25
N ASP A 811 -5.03 -51.40 2.39
CA ASP A 811 -4.96 -50.49 1.23
C ASP A 811 -6.08 -50.78 0.22
N ARG A 812 -6.50 -52.03 0.07
CA ARG A 812 -7.64 -52.44 -0.76
C ARG A 812 -8.37 -53.62 -0.15
N GLY A 813 -9.69 -53.53 -0.05
CA GLY A 813 -10.52 -54.62 0.43
C GLY A 813 -10.48 -54.82 1.95
N GLY A 814 -9.96 -53.84 2.70
CA GLY A 814 -10.01 -53.83 4.16
C GLY A 814 -11.37 -53.38 4.71
N ASP A 815 -11.49 -53.43 6.03
CA ASP A 815 -12.68 -52.96 6.74
C ASP A 815 -12.65 -51.45 6.91
N GLY A 816 -13.77 -50.79 6.64
CA GLY A 816 -13.96 -49.37 6.93
C GLY A 816 -14.35 -49.20 8.40
N VAL A 817 -13.54 -48.45 9.14
CA VAL A 817 -13.70 -48.20 10.58
C VAL A 817 -14.00 -46.72 10.79
N LEU A 818 -15.00 -46.42 11.63
CA LEU A 818 -15.35 -45.09 12.12
C LEU A 818 -15.11 -45.05 13.63
N LEU A 819 -14.45 -44.02 14.12
CA LEU A 819 -14.29 -43.75 15.56
C LEU A 819 -14.58 -42.29 15.86
N ALA A 820 -14.88 -42.03 17.13
CA ALA A 820 -14.95 -40.69 17.67
C ALA A 820 -13.66 -40.37 18.44
N ALA A 821 -13.29 -39.10 18.48
CA ALA A 821 -12.23 -38.60 19.35
C ALA A 821 -12.69 -37.32 20.03
N ARG A 822 -12.43 -37.20 21.33
CA ARG A 822 -12.71 -35.99 22.11
C ARG A 822 -11.40 -35.31 22.47
N ARG A 823 -11.37 -33.98 22.33
CA ARG A 823 -10.26 -33.12 22.76
C ARG A 823 -10.60 -32.59 24.16
N ASP A 824 -9.73 -32.81 25.14
CA ASP A 824 -9.88 -32.21 26.48
C ASP A 824 -9.33 -30.78 26.54
N ALA A 825 -9.49 -30.12 27.69
CA ALA A 825 -9.04 -28.74 27.90
C ALA A 825 -7.51 -28.57 27.78
N GLU A 826 -6.74 -29.65 27.99
CA GLU A 826 -5.29 -29.68 27.81
C GLU A 826 -4.86 -30.15 26.40
N ASN A 827 -5.79 -30.22 25.45
CA ASN A 827 -5.59 -30.71 24.08
C ASN A 827 -5.13 -32.17 23.98
N ARG A 828 -5.35 -32.99 25.01
CA ARG A 828 -5.15 -34.43 24.92
C ARG A 828 -6.35 -35.05 24.22
N ILE A 829 -6.04 -36.08 23.44
CA ILE A 829 -7.02 -36.78 22.61
C ILE A 829 -7.47 -38.02 23.35
N GLN A 830 -8.78 -38.14 23.57
CA GLN A 830 -9.42 -39.34 24.09
C GLN A 830 -10.18 -40.02 22.96
N LEU A 831 -9.74 -41.21 22.57
CA LEU A 831 -10.36 -41.99 21.49
C LEU A 831 -11.51 -42.84 22.05
N GLY A 832 -12.64 -42.82 21.35
CA GLY A 832 -13.76 -43.73 21.57
C GLY A 832 -13.54 -45.10 20.91
N PRO A 833 -14.42 -46.07 21.19
CA PRO A 833 -14.30 -47.41 20.60
C PRO A 833 -14.50 -47.38 19.07
N PRO A 834 -13.71 -48.16 18.30
CA PRO A 834 -13.86 -48.24 16.86
C PRO A 834 -15.12 -49.01 16.47
N ARG A 835 -15.79 -48.55 15.41
CA ARG A 835 -16.96 -49.21 14.82
C ARG A 835 -16.72 -49.51 13.34
N VAL A 836 -16.75 -50.79 12.99
CA VAL A 836 -16.72 -51.22 11.58
C VAL A 836 -18.06 -50.89 10.93
N PHE A 837 -18.04 -50.14 9.83
CA PHE A 837 -19.24 -49.79 9.07
C PHE A 837 -19.35 -50.52 7.72
N THR A 838 -18.25 -51.04 7.19
CA THR A 838 -18.25 -51.82 5.96
C THR A 838 -17.09 -52.81 5.94
N HIS A 839 -17.27 -53.90 5.22
CA HIS A 839 -16.20 -54.83 4.84
C HIS A 839 -15.81 -54.59 3.38
N TYR A 840 -14.61 -55.02 2.99
CA TYR A 840 -14.14 -55.01 1.60
C TYR A 840 -14.09 -53.63 0.91
N GLN A 841 -13.76 -52.56 1.65
CA GLN A 841 -13.66 -51.22 1.09
C GLN A 841 -12.45 -51.08 0.14
N ALA A 842 -12.72 -50.77 -1.12
CA ALA A 842 -11.70 -50.85 -2.16
C ALA A 842 -10.85 -49.59 -2.35
N GLN A 843 -11.36 -48.41 -1.97
CA GLN A 843 -10.74 -47.12 -2.22
C GLN A 843 -10.82 -46.20 -0.99
N SER A 844 -10.04 -45.12 -1.02
CA SER A 844 -10.10 -44.02 -0.03
C SER A 844 -11.49 -43.41 0.07
N MET A 845 -11.78 -42.81 1.22
CA MET A 845 -13.09 -42.23 1.55
C MET A 845 -13.02 -40.73 1.77
N SER A 846 -14.18 -40.09 1.88
CA SER A 846 -14.33 -38.68 2.27
C SER A 846 -15.29 -38.58 3.46
N LEU A 847 -15.06 -37.61 4.34
CA LEU A 847 -15.84 -37.41 5.56
C LEU A 847 -16.44 -35.99 5.57
N ILE A 848 -17.74 -35.87 5.86
CA ILE A 848 -18.45 -34.59 5.93
C ILE A 848 -19.14 -34.47 7.29
N ALA A 849 -18.89 -33.38 8.00
CA ALA A 849 -19.60 -33.03 9.22
C ALA A 849 -20.96 -32.39 8.90
N LEU A 850 -21.97 -32.73 9.70
CA LEU A 850 -23.32 -32.18 9.64
C LEU A 850 -23.74 -31.70 11.05
N PRO A 851 -24.74 -30.79 11.16
CA PRO A 851 -25.24 -30.29 12.44
C PRO A 851 -25.72 -31.41 13.37
N GLN A 852 -25.75 -31.15 14.68
CA GLN A 852 -26.19 -32.11 15.72
C GLN A 852 -25.24 -33.30 15.88
N SER A 853 -23.92 -33.05 15.80
CA SER A 853 -22.89 -34.10 15.91
C SER A 853 -23.09 -35.28 14.94
N ARG A 854 -23.56 -34.98 13.72
CA ARG A 854 -23.76 -35.98 12.67
C ARG A 854 -22.60 -35.99 11.70
N VAL A 855 -22.32 -37.15 11.12
CA VAL A 855 -21.24 -37.32 10.15
C VAL A 855 -21.69 -38.21 8.99
N VAL A 856 -21.21 -37.87 7.79
CA VAL A 856 -21.38 -38.67 6.58
C VAL A 856 -20.04 -39.21 6.12
N VAL A 857 -19.92 -40.54 6.02
CA VAL A 857 -18.76 -41.22 5.43
C VAL A 857 -19.09 -41.63 4.00
N LEU A 858 -18.32 -41.17 3.02
CA LEU A 858 -18.50 -41.47 1.60
C LEU A 858 -17.39 -42.42 1.12
N PHE A 859 -17.76 -43.62 0.67
CA PHE A 859 -16.78 -44.68 0.39
C PHE A 859 -17.18 -45.56 -0.80
N ALA A 860 -16.19 -46.27 -1.35
CA ALA A 860 -16.39 -47.28 -2.38
C ALA A 860 -16.65 -48.64 -1.71
N GLU A 861 -17.89 -49.11 -1.78
CA GLU A 861 -18.34 -50.35 -1.14
C GLU A 861 -18.32 -51.51 -2.14
N HIS A 862 -17.74 -52.63 -1.74
CA HIS A 862 -17.84 -53.89 -2.46
C HIS A 862 -18.66 -54.87 -1.63
N GLN A 863 -19.75 -55.39 -2.20
CA GLN A 863 -20.57 -56.39 -1.56
C GLN A 863 -20.54 -57.69 -2.36
N PRO A 864 -20.45 -58.86 -1.71
CA PRO A 864 -20.64 -60.12 -2.41
C PRO A 864 -22.08 -60.18 -2.93
N ASN A 865 -22.23 -60.54 -4.21
CA ASN A 865 -23.55 -60.61 -4.84
C ASN A 865 -24.36 -61.74 -4.19
N LYS A 866 -25.51 -61.39 -3.60
CA LYS A 866 -26.39 -62.34 -2.88
C LYS A 866 -27.07 -63.34 -3.83
N VAL A 867 -27.19 -63.01 -5.11
CA VAL A 867 -27.90 -63.80 -6.14
C VAL A 867 -26.92 -64.62 -6.97
N ALA A 868 -25.72 -64.11 -7.22
CA ALA A 868 -24.66 -64.74 -8.01
C ALA A 868 -23.39 -64.95 -7.17
N PRO A 869 -23.28 -66.04 -6.40
CA PRO A 869 -22.11 -66.32 -5.56
C PRO A 869 -20.82 -66.33 -6.39
N GLY A 870 -19.81 -65.57 -5.94
CA GLY A 870 -18.53 -65.37 -6.65
C GLY A 870 -18.45 -64.09 -7.49
N LYS A 871 -19.57 -63.38 -7.71
CA LYS A 871 -19.58 -62.03 -8.30
C LYS A 871 -19.63 -60.96 -7.21
N TRP A 872 -19.02 -59.80 -7.48
CA TRP A 872 -19.02 -58.65 -6.59
C TRP A 872 -19.92 -57.56 -7.16
N GLU A 873 -20.69 -56.92 -6.30
CA GLU A 873 -21.42 -55.70 -6.58
C GLU A 873 -20.64 -54.51 -6.04
N HIS A 874 -20.61 -53.42 -6.81
CA HIS A 874 -19.83 -52.23 -6.51
C HIS A 874 -20.75 -51.03 -6.42
N PHE A 875 -20.59 -50.23 -5.36
CA PHE A 875 -21.40 -49.04 -5.14
C PHE A 875 -20.56 -47.87 -4.62
N GLY A 876 -20.99 -46.66 -4.94
CA GLY A 876 -20.65 -45.47 -4.15
C GLY A 876 -21.66 -45.32 -3.03
N THR A 877 -21.22 -45.52 -1.78
CA THR A 877 -22.08 -45.56 -0.60
C THR A 877 -21.75 -44.40 0.35
N SER A 878 -22.79 -43.81 0.93
CA SER A 878 -22.73 -42.88 2.04
C SER A 878 -23.29 -43.53 3.32
N LEU A 879 -22.56 -43.45 4.41
CA LEU A 879 -23.01 -43.83 5.75
C LEU A 879 -23.36 -42.57 6.53
N LEU A 880 -24.59 -42.45 7.03
CA LEU A 880 -24.98 -41.43 8.00
C LEU A 880 -24.86 -42.00 9.41
N ALA A 881 -24.15 -41.30 10.30
CA ALA A 881 -24.01 -41.68 11.70
C ALA A 881 -24.06 -40.45 12.62
N ASP A 882 -24.54 -40.63 13.85
CA ASP A 882 -24.40 -39.66 14.92
C ASP A 882 -23.21 -40.04 15.80
N ILE A 883 -22.53 -39.06 16.38
CA ILE A 883 -21.56 -39.29 17.44
C ILE A 883 -22.18 -38.79 18.75
N LEU A 884 -22.47 -39.73 19.65
CA LEU A 884 -23.15 -39.47 20.92
C LEU A 884 -22.42 -40.15 22.08
N PRO A 885 -22.52 -39.62 23.31
CA PRO A 885 -21.93 -40.26 24.48
C PRO A 885 -22.70 -41.53 24.85
N ASP A 886 -21.97 -42.60 25.19
CA ASP A 886 -22.55 -43.82 25.76
C ASP A 886 -22.26 -43.91 27.27
N GLU A 887 -23.30 -43.77 28.09
CA GLU A 887 -23.19 -43.84 29.55
C GLU A 887 -22.64 -45.18 30.04
N ARG A 888 -22.84 -46.27 29.28
CA ARG A 888 -22.33 -47.61 29.65
C ARG A 888 -20.81 -47.71 29.50
N LEU A 889 -20.22 -46.83 28.70
CA LEU A 889 -18.79 -46.74 28.43
C LEU A 889 -18.18 -45.50 29.11
N GLY A 890 -18.74 -45.08 30.24
CA GLY A 890 -18.22 -43.95 31.02
C GLY A 890 -18.34 -42.60 30.32
N GLY A 891 -19.32 -42.44 29.43
CA GLY A 891 -19.55 -41.20 28.69
C GLY A 891 -18.62 -41.00 27.50
N GLN A 892 -17.92 -42.05 27.05
CA GLN A 892 -17.14 -42.03 25.81
C GLN A 892 -18.05 -41.80 24.59
N MET A 893 -17.52 -41.08 23.60
CA MET A 893 -18.23 -40.82 22.35
C MET A 893 -18.18 -42.05 21.45
N VAL A 894 -19.34 -42.49 20.96
CA VAL A 894 -19.48 -43.68 20.13
C VAL A 894 -20.23 -43.35 18.85
N PRO A 895 -19.74 -43.78 17.68
CA PRO A 895 -20.48 -43.64 16.43
C PRO A 895 -21.73 -44.54 16.41
N ARG A 896 -22.91 -43.96 16.20
CA ARG A 896 -24.19 -44.65 15.99
C ARG A 896 -24.64 -44.52 14.54
N VAL A 897 -24.57 -45.61 13.79
CA VAL A 897 -25.05 -45.65 12.39
C VAL A 897 -26.57 -45.45 12.35
N LEU A 898 -27.00 -44.44 11.59
CA LEU A 898 -28.40 -44.15 11.32
C LEU A 898 -28.89 -44.81 10.02
N GLY A 899 -28.06 -44.80 8.99
CA GLY A 899 -28.43 -45.38 7.70
C GLY A 899 -27.29 -45.44 6.69
N LYS A 900 -27.48 -46.27 5.65
CA LYS A 900 -26.60 -46.35 4.48
C LYS A 900 -27.40 -46.05 3.22
N TYR A 901 -26.83 -45.25 2.33
CA TYR A 901 -27.49 -44.82 1.10
C TYR A 901 -26.48 -44.89 -0.06
N HIS A 902 -26.94 -45.24 -1.26
CA HIS A 902 -26.08 -45.31 -2.44
C HIS A 902 -26.23 -44.04 -3.27
N PHE A 903 -25.13 -43.32 -3.48
CA PHE A 903 -25.09 -42.13 -4.33
C PHE A 903 -24.70 -42.45 -5.78
N ALA A 904 -24.14 -43.64 -6.02
CA ALA A 904 -23.77 -44.12 -7.36
C ALA A 904 -23.88 -45.64 -7.45
N GLN A 905 -24.41 -46.12 -8.58
CA GLN A 905 -24.43 -47.55 -8.92
C GLN A 905 -23.18 -47.92 -9.73
N GLY A 906 -22.41 -48.91 -9.29
CA GLY A 906 -21.16 -49.32 -9.93
C GLY A 906 -19.90 -48.86 -9.19
N ALA A 907 -18.74 -49.28 -9.71
CA ALA A 907 -17.46 -49.01 -9.07
C ALA A 907 -17.09 -47.52 -9.13
N VAL A 908 -16.84 -46.93 -7.97
CA VAL A 908 -16.39 -45.55 -7.82
C VAL A 908 -14.98 -45.48 -7.25
N SER A 909 -14.26 -44.41 -7.58
CA SER A 909 -12.93 -44.11 -7.07
C SER A 909 -12.74 -42.59 -6.95
N ARG A 910 -11.68 -42.17 -6.25
CA ARG A 910 -11.31 -40.74 -6.10
C ARG A 910 -12.48 -39.86 -5.61
N ILE A 911 -13.14 -40.32 -4.55
CA ILE A 911 -14.27 -39.62 -3.94
C ILE A 911 -13.75 -38.36 -3.24
N SER A 912 -14.37 -37.22 -3.51
CA SER A 912 -14.13 -35.93 -2.86
C SER A 912 -15.48 -35.28 -2.60
N ALA A 913 -15.66 -34.64 -1.46
CA ALA A 913 -16.90 -33.94 -1.15
C ALA A 913 -16.66 -32.59 -0.49
N ALA A 914 -17.59 -31.67 -0.69
CA ALA A 914 -17.56 -30.34 -0.10
C ALA A 914 -18.95 -29.97 0.43
N PRO A 915 -19.04 -29.44 1.65
CA PRO A 915 -20.30 -28.86 2.14
C PRO A 915 -20.62 -27.59 1.34
N LEU A 916 -21.91 -27.42 1.01
CA LEU A 916 -22.47 -26.23 0.37
C LEU A 916 -23.37 -25.44 1.33
N SER A 917 -23.95 -26.11 2.33
CA SER A 917 -24.68 -25.51 3.44
C SER A 917 -24.64 -26.45 4.64
N SER A 918 -25.34 -26.09 5.74
CA SER A 918 -25.47 -26.96 6.91
C SER A 918 -26.20 -28.28 6.63
N LYS A 919 -26.88 -28.43 5.50
CA LYS A 919 -27.61 -29.65 5.13
C LYS A 919 -27.28 -30.18 3.74
N LEU A 920 -26.67 -29.35 2.89
CA LEU A 920 -26.40 -29.66 1.49
C LEU A 920 -24.91 -29.85 1.25
N PHE A 921 -24.53 -30.87 0.48
CA PHE A 921 -23.14 -31.11 0.09
C PHE A 921 -23.04 -31.74 -1.30
N ALA A 922 -21.94 -31.46 -2.00
CA ALA A 922 -21.64 -32.03 -3.30
C ALA A 922 -20.63 -33.17 -3.17
N ILE A 923 -20.79 -34.21 -3.98
CA ILE A 923 -19.95 -35.40 -4.03
C ILE A 923 -19.40 -35.54 -5.45
N ALA A 924 -18.09 -35.34 -5.61
CA ALA A 924 -17.36 -35.61 -6.84
C ALA A 924 -16.73 -37.01 -6.77
N TYR A 925 -16.85 -37.78 -7.85
CA TYR A 925 -16.26 -39.12 -7.93
C TYR A 925 -15.99 -39.53 -9.37
N ARG A 926 -15.02 -40.45 -9.53
CA ARG A 926 -14.74 -41.12 -10.79
C ARG A 926 -15.51 -42.44 -10.84
N GLN A 927 -16.42 -42.58 -11.78
CA GLN A 927 -17.18 -43.81 -12.00
C GLN A 927 -16.53 -44.65 -13.10
N GLY A 928 -16.21 -45.91 -12.80
CA GLY A 928 -15.70 -46.87 -13.77
C GLY A 928 -16.78 -47.35 -14.73
N ARG A 929 -16.38 -47.82 -15.92
CA ARG A 929 -17.30 -48.50 -16.86
C ARG A 929 -17.80 -49.80 -16.21
N SER A 930 -19.12 -49.99 -16.15
CA SER A 930 -19.74 -51.18 -15.55
C SER A 930 -19.38 -52.43 -16.35
N GLN A 931 -18.91 -53.49 -15.68
CA GLN A 931 -18.59 -54.79 -16.30
C GLN A 931 -19.82 -55.52 -16.88
N ASN A 932 -21.04 -55.10 -16.53
CA ASN A 932 -22.28 -55.67 -17.09
C ASN A 932 -22.75 -54.98 -18.39
N MET A 933 -21.99 -54.02 -18.93
CA MET A 933 -22.30 -53.33 -20.19
C MET A 933 -21.37 -53.74 -21.35
N GLU A 934 -20.93 -55.01 -21.40
CA GLU A 934 -20.12 -55.55 -22.51
C GLU A 934 -20.81 -55.56 -23.89
N LYS A 935 -22.03 -55.00 -24.03
CA LYS A 935 -22.73 -54.83 -25.32
C LYS A 935 -23.50 -53.52 -25.43
N VAL A 936 -22.90 -52.39 -25.06
CA VAL A 936 -23.48 -51.07 -25.36
C VAL A 936 -22.45 -50.22 -26.11
N ASP A 937 -22.90 -49.62 -27.20
CA ASP A 937 -22.16 -48.83 -28.18
C ASP A 937 -20.98 -48.02 -27.61
N ASP A 938 -19.89 -47.98 -28.39
CA ASP A 938 -18.66 -47.18 -28.22
C ASP A 938 -18.90 -45.64 -28.19
N LYS A 939 -20.16 -45.22 -28.06
CA LYS A 939 -20.65 -43.83 -28.00
C LYS A 939 -21.21 -43.43 -26.63
N SER A 940 -21.16 -44.29 -25.61
CA SER A 940 -21.67 -43.92 -24.28
C SER A 940 -20.77 -42.86 -23.62
N PRO A 941 -21.34 -41.76 -23.07
CA PRO A 941 -20.56 -40.66 -22.53
C PRO A 941 -19.75 -41.10 -21.31
N SER A 942 -18.51 -40.59 -21.20
CA SER A 942 -17.64 -40.77 -20.06
C SER A 942 -18.31 -40.31 -18.76
N ARG A 943 -18.14 -41.10 -17.70
CA ARG A 943 -18.60 -40.79 -16.34
C ARG A 943 -17.44 -40.64 -15.36
N GLU A 944 -16.23 -40.46 -15.88
CA GLU A 944 -15.03 -40.33 -15.07
C GLU A 944 -14.98 -39.02 -14.25
N ALA A 945 -15.78 -38.03 -14.64
CA ALA A 945 -15.97 -36.78 -13.90
C ALA A 945 -17.45 -36.61 -13.52
N SER A 946 -17.91 -37.41 -12.54
CA SER A 946 -19.29 -37.37 -12.07
C SER A 946 -19.42 -36.57 -10.78
N VAL A 947 -20.51 -35.82 -10.66
CA VAL A 947 -20.89 -35.07 -9.45
C VAL A 947 -22.33 -35.38 -9.09
N SER A 948 -22.59 -35.70 -7.83
CA SER A 948 -23.92 -35.86 -7.25
C SER A 948 -24.12 -34.87 -6.11
N LEU A 949 -25.32 -34.34 -5.97
CA LEU A 949 -25.69 -33.47 -4.86
C LEU A 949 -26.49 -34.28 -3.84
N ALA A 950 -26.23 -34.05 -2.56
CA ALA A 950 -26.88 -34.72 -1.46
C ALA A 950 -27.36 -33.71 -0.41
N GLU A 951 -28.56 -33.93 0.12
CA GLU A 951 -29.18 -33.10 1.15
C GLU A 951 -29.64 -33.96 2.33
N LEU A 952 -29.40 -33.48 3.55
CA LEU A 952 -29.95 -34.04 4.78
C LEU A 952 -31.39 -33.55 4.96
N TRP A 953 -32.36 -34.43 4.73
CA TRP A 953 -33.78 -34.16 4.98
C TRP A 953 -34.26 -34.94 6.22
N GLY A 954 -34.41 -34.23 7.34
CA GLY A 954 -34.78 -34.83 8.62
C GLY A 954 -33.69 -35.74 9.19
N SER A 955 -33.88 -37.06 9.12
CA SER A 955 -32.93 -38.09 9.55
C SER A 955 -32.41 -38.96 8.40
N GLU A 956 -32.69 -38.59 7.15
CA GLU A 956 -32.31 -39.35 5.96
C GLU A 956 -31.50 -38.49 4.98
N LEU A 957 -30.70 -39.15 4.14
CA LEU A 957 -29.96 -38.50 3.05
C LEU A 957 -30.70 -38.70 1.74
N VAL A 958 -30.96 -37.60 1.04
CA VAL A 958 -31.59 -37.60 -0.28
C VAL A 958 -30.57 -37.15 -1.31
N PHE A 959 -30.51 -37.88 -2.43
CA PHE A 959 -29.57 -37.63 -3.53
C PHE A 959 -30.33 -37.18 -4.77
N THR A 960 -29.69 -36.34 -5.58
CA THR A 960 -30.21 -36.01 -6.91
C THR A 960 -30.35 -37.26 -7.77
N THR A 961 -31.49 -37.38 -8.46
CA THR A 961 -31.84 -38.57 -9.28
C THR A 961 -30.92 -38.80 -10.48
N LYS A 962 -30.19 -37.77 -10.94
CA LYS A 962 -29.19 -37.86 -12.01
C LYS A 962 -27.88 -37.21 -11.55
N SER A 963 -26.80 -37.98 -11.57
CA SER A 963 -25.44 -37.46 -11.43
C SER A 963 -25.07 -36.63 -12.66
N LEU A 964 -24.47 -35.46 -12.45
CA LEU A 964 -23.95 -34.59 -13.49
C LEU A 964 -22.58 -35.10 -13.96
N SER A 965 -22.41 -35.37 -15.25
CA SER A 965 -21.08 -35.63 -15.85
C SER A 965 -20.52 -34.33 -16.43
N LEU A 966 -19.40 -33.85 -15.92
CA LEU A 966 -18.83 -32.54 -16.27
C LEU A 966 -18.07 -32.54 -17.61
N GLU A 967 -17.50 -33.68 -18.01
CA GLU A 967 -16.74 -33.80 -19.25
C GLU A 967 -17.07 -35.13 -19.95
N PRO A 968 -18.32 -35.33 -20.38
CA PRO A 968 -18.79 -36.62 -20.92
C PRO A 968 -18.09 -37.04 -22.22
N GLN A 969 -17.40 -36.13 -22.89
CA GLN A 969 -16.67 -36.38 -24.13
C GLN A 969 -15.17 -36.67 -23.91
N LYS A 970 -14.65 -36.54 -22.68
CA LYS A 970 -13.24 -36.77 -22.37
C LYS A 970 -13.06 -38.07 -21.60
N GLU A 971 -12.04 -38.81 -21.98
CA GLU A 971 -11.60 -40.04 -21.30
C GLU A 971 -10.23 -39.82 -20.64
N GLN A 972 -9.82 -40.76 -19.78
CA GLN A 972 -8.59 -40.71 -18.99
C GLN A 972 -8.55 -39.59 -17.93
N ILE A 973 -9.71 -39.20 -17.41
CA ILE A 973 -9.77 -38.25 -16.28
C ILE A 973 -9.37 -39.01 -15.01
N TRP A 974 -8.20 -38.68 -14.47
CA TRP A 974 -7.63 -39.38 -13.32
C TRP A 974 -8.33 -39.06 -11.99
N ALA A 975 -8.57 -37.78 -11.71
CA ALA A 975 -9.25 -37.32 -10.49
C ALA A 975 -9.83 -35.91 -10.71
N ARG A 976 -10.90 -35.60 -9.97
CA ARG A 976 -11.47 -34.26 -9.82
C ARG A 976 -11.82 -34.05 -8.35
N SER A 977 -11.62 -32.84 -7.86
CA SER A 977 -11.99 -32.46 -6.49
C SER A 977 -13.05 -31.36 -6.55
N VAL A 978 -13.80 -31.22 -5.47
CA VAL A 978 -14.83 -30.20 -5.32
C VAL A 978 -14.51 -29.36 -4.09
N ALA A 979 -14.67 -28.05 -4.19
CA ALA A 979 -14.49 -27.10 -3.10
C ALA A 979 -15.60 -26.05 -3.17
N GLY A 980 -16.10 -25.61 -2.01
CA GLY A 980 -16.97 -24.45 -1.92
C GLY A 980 -16.15 -23.17 -2.13
N LEU A 981 -16.60 -22.30 -3.01
CA LEU A 981 -16.16 -20.90 -3.01
C LEU A 981 -17.00 -20.23 -1.92
N GLY A 982 -16.36 -19.68 -0.89
CA GLY A 982 -17.04 -19.19 0.32
C GLY A 982 -18.21 -18.24 0.01
N ASP A 983 -19.12 -18.13 0.97
CA ASP A 983 -20.19 -17.15 0.93
C ASP A 983 -19.56 -15.75 0.84
N GLY A 984 -19.63 -15.15 -0.34
CA GLY A 984 -19.39 -13.72 -0.54
C GLY A 984 -20.59 -12.92 -0.05
#